data_AF-A0AAV9TIX3-F1
#
_entry.id   AF-A0AAV9TIX3-F1
#
_cell.length_a   1.000
_cell.length_b   1.000
_cell.length_c   1.000
_cell.angle_alpha   90.00
_cell.angle_beta   90.00
_cell.angle_gamma   90.00
#
_symmetry.space_group_name_H-M   'P 1'
#
loop_
_entity.id
_entity.type
_entity.pdbx_description
1 polymer ?
#
loop_
_entity_poly.entity_id
_entity_poly.type
_entity_poly.pdbx_seq_one_letter_code
_entity_poly.pdbx_strand_id
1 'polypeptide(L)'
;MTAMAKSSDNQEGSRPSAVTAIRPATLADAPTIADLAAHVFTVTFGHSVEPHELQAFLDESYSLDAITRDLEDPNRDTILATDPAGDVLGFAMLTRGTKEPCVAHLEATVELQRIYLYPKAHGTGAGKLLADRLEDMAREQGFKHIWLGVWEENYRARKAYEKWGYRACGNHDFVVGSVVQTDDIMLPVCSNCRRSGAQCDKVDVTEEAPSTAYTRALEARVAFLESKLAQIPPPETASTPSKDIASNQSVSSGRDKNALSDAVAHVSLGNLEAPVYVGPSSGLSLALNLGEMVQATVWNKMLPDIQDGIASNQADCINPGPKCLAVEDMLAHSIVKEPPTEEQGAKMLKAYTSQLHSKYPFLEPEELWKLHKERDALAATLTQSLTKAERFGIFKLYLVYAIGATVVQLTQRGPGFSPESLYTTALQHISAARESGTVQNIEAMTLLVMFHLRSTSSHGLWYMIGLAMRTSIDLGLHRAAHEQNITEPPVVQQRRRLFWSVYSLERTIAVSLGRPLSIADNQIDVELPHAIISDGDLQPAGALAGNDITLAIVLFRLRRIESRIHHSVYRTDRTLDALRPKLDRLYQLLQSWRASLTDWIPASHPDTNYALLLYNRALRLLIQPFLPILPVSDPFYGLCMRAAGDICQSHKRLHQTLDYGHSFIAVQTVFVAGVTLLYGLWTQGDAVWSVALSNDIRACSLVLFVMGERAPWVRKYRDAFEVLVNAALEKLQDKECGLAEMASARMRAEKATGSSGSGGQDADRGSAGVNTAQAVDDFNDFLPSADGVFGGGEFEGAWPMVAELANWIDQDGGSPVWMPNFELLQSLSGTWHD
;
A
#
# COMPACT_ATOMS: atom_id res chain seq x y z
N MET A 1 46.64 -44.78 -10.29
CA MET A 1 46.31 -46.11 -10.84
C MET A 1 44.83 -46.36 -10.58
N THR A 2 44.09 -46.58 -11.68
CA THR A 2 42.80 -47.29 -11.79
C THR A 2 41.60 -46.76 -10.96
N ALA A 3 40.68 -45.95 -11.48
CA ALA A 3 39.73 -46.09 -12.61
C ALA A 3 38.44 -46.89 -12.28
N MET A 4 37.33 -46.14 -12.32
CA MET A 4 35.98 -46.44 -12.85
C MET A 4 35.14 -47.62 -12.32
N ALA A 5 33.94 -47.30 -11.84
CA ALA A 5 32.69 -47.71 -12.50
C ALA A 5 31.51 -46.81 -12.06
N LYS A 6 30.90 -46.12 -13.02
CA LYS A 6 29.52 -45.60 -12.93
C LYS A 6 28.58 -46.81 -13.09
N SER A 7 27.64 -47.00 -12.17
CA SER A 7 26.40 -47.70 -12.46
C SER A 7 25.23 -46.75 -12.20
N SER A 8 24.56 -46.41 -13.29
CA SER A 8 23.21 -45.87 -13.34
C SER A 8 22.25 -46.78 -12.59
N ASP A 9 21.48 -46.22 -11.66
CA ASP A 9 20.12 -46.66 -11.41
C ASP A 9 19.22 -45.42 -11.31
N ASN A 10 18.47 -45.22 -12.39
CA ASN A 10 17.20 -44.52 -12.38
C ASN A 10 16.30 -45.27 -11.39
N GLN A 11 15.96 -44.66 -10.25
CA GLN A 11 14.71 -44.99 -9.58
C GLN A 11 13.68 -43.95 -9.97
N GLU A 12 12.91 -44.34 -10.98
CA GLU A 12 11.59 -43.83 -11.30
C GLU A 12 10.73 -43.68 -10.03
N GLY A 13 9.94 -42.60 -9.98
CA GLY A 13 9.11 -42.26 -8.84
C GLY A 13 8.24 -43.42 -8.38
N SER A 14 8.49 -43.88 -7.14
CA SER A 14 7.55 -44.75 -6.44
C SER A 14 6.23 -44.00 -6.30
N ARG A 15 5.15 -44.57 -6.84
CA ARG A 15 3.79 -44.09 -6.56
C ARG A 15 3.61 -43.91 -5.04
N PRO A 16 2.91 -42.86 -4.56
CA PRO A 16 2.62 -42.71 -3.14
C PRO A 16 1.93 -43.96 -2.61
N SER A 17 2.48 -44.61 -1.57
CA SER A 17 1.84 -45.75 -0.91
C SER A 17 0.43 -45.35 -0.47
N ALA A 18 -0.58 -46.09 -0.93
CA ALA A 18 -1.97 -45.86 -0.56
C ALA A 18 -2.17 -46.15 0.94
N VAL A 19 -2.90 -45.27 1.63
CA VAL A 19 -3.24 -45.43 3.04
C VAL A 19 -4.13 -46.66 3.21
N THR A 20 -3.80 -47.54 4.16
CA THR A 20 -4.48 -48.83 4.30
C THR A 20 -5.33 -48.93 5.57
N ALA A 21 -4.90 -48.35 6.69
CA ALA A 21 -5.67 -48.42 7.93
C ALA A 21 -5.34 -47.30 8.93
N ILE A 22 -6.32 -46.93 9.75
CA ILE A 22 -6.16 -46.15 10.98
C ILE A 22 -6.33 -47.07 12.18
N ARG A 23 -5.42 -46.96 13.16
CA ARG A 23 -5.52 -47.68 14.44
C ARG A 23 -5.10 -46.80 15.62
N PRO A 24 -5.53 -47.10 16.85
CA PRO A 24 -4.98 -46.49 18.06
C PRO A 24 -3.47 -46.72 18.18
N ALA A 25 -2.76 -45.75 18.74
CA ALA A 25 -1.36 -45.89 19.11
C ALA A 25 -1.21 -46.74 20.38
N THR A 26 -0.11 -47.48 20.47
CA THR A 26 0.28 -48.27 21.64
C THR A 26 1.63 -47.79 22.17
N LEU A 27 2.02 -48.20 23.39
CA LEU A 27 3.33 -47.85 23.94
C LEU A 27 4.50 -48.35 23.07
N ALA A 28 4.30 -49.41 22.29
CA ALA A 28 5.31 -49.90 21.34
C ALA A 28 5.56 -48.92 20.17
N ASP A 29 4.61 -48.02 19.89
CA ASP A 29 4.71 -47.02 18.82
C ASP A 29 5.42 -45.73 19.28
N ALA A 30 5.69 -45.57 20.59
CA ALA A 30 6.25 -44.36 21.17
C ALA A 30 7.58 -43.92 20.51
N PRO A 31 8.55 -44.82 20.21
CA PRO A 31 9.79 -44.42 19.52
C PRO A 31 9.52 -43.87 18.12
N THR A 32 8.63 -44.51 17.36
CA THR A 32 8.29 -44.09 16.00
C THR A 32 7.56 -42.75 15.98
N ILE A 33 6.67 -42.50 16.94
CA ILE A 33 5.96 -41.22 17.08
C ILE A 33 6.93 -40.11 17.46
N ALA A 34 7.86 -40.36 18.39
CA ALA A 34 8.89 -39.39 18.80
C ALA A 34 9.77 -38.97 17.62
N ASP A 35 10.31 -39.94 16.87
CA ASP A 35 11.15 -39.70 15.70
C ASP A 35 10.40 -38.92 14.61
N LEU A 36 9.16 -39.32 14.32
CA LEU A 36 8.32 -38.65 13.33
C LEU A 36 8.01 -37.21 13.75
N ALA A 37 7.59 -37.01 15.00
CA ALA A 37 7.20 -35.70 15.50
C ALA A 37 8.38 -34.73 15.52
N ALA A 38 9.55 -35.19 15.99
CA ALA A 38 10.77 -34.40 15.96
C ALA A 38 11.18 -34.02 14.53
N HIS A 39 11.16 -34.98 13.60
CA HIS A 39 11.50 -34.71 12.20
C HIS A 39 10.56 -33.69 11.55
N VAL A 40 9.24 -33.88 11.69
CA VAL A 40 8.25 -32.96 11.10
C VAL A 40 8.34 -31.57 11.73
N PHE A 41 8.57 -31.49 13.04
CA PHE A 41 8.73 -30.22 13.73
C PHE A 41 10.00 -29.49 13.28
N THR A 42 11.15 -30.16 13.20
CA THR A 42 12.40 -29.57 12.68
C THR A 42 12.24 -29.05 11.25
N VAL A 43 11.60 -29.81 10.37
CA VAL A 43 11.35 -29.38 8.99
C VAL A 43 10.42 -28.16 8.93
N THR A 44 9.41 -28.11 9.81
CA THR A 44 8.41 -27.04 9.81
C THR A 44 8.94 -25.75 10.44
N PHE A 45 9.65 -25.84 11.57
CA PHE A 45 10.02 -24.69 12.40
C PHE A 45 11.52 -24.40 12.46
N GLY A 46 12.39 -25.32 12.02
CA GLY A 46 13.84 -25.21 12.22
C GLY A 46 14.53 -24.05 11.49
N HIS A 47 13.87 -23.42 10.52
CA HIS A 47 14.37 -22.21 9.85
C HIS A 47 14.03 -20.92 10.61
N SER A 48 13.16 -21.00 11.63
CA SER A 48 12.57 -19.84 12.33
C SER A 48 13.03 -19.70 13.79
N VAL A 49 13.88 -20.61 14.28
CA VAL A 49 14.31 -20.73 15.68
C VAL A 49 15.81 -21.05 15.73
N GLU A 50 16.53 -20.53 16.72
CA GLU A 50 17.96 -20.84 16.89
C GLU A 50 18.19 -22.34 17.19
N PRO A 51 19.28 -22.96 16.72
CA PRO A 51 19.48 -24.42 16.83
C PRO A 51 19.39 -24.97 18.26
N HIS A 52 19.82 -24.20 19.26
CA HIS A 52 19.79 -24.61 20.67
C HIS A 52 18.40 -24.52 21.29
N GLU A 53 17.58 -23.54 20.89
CA GLU A 53 16.18 -23.40 21.32
C GLU A 53 15.32 -24.49 20.69
N LEU A 54 15.58 -24.82 19.42
CA LEU A 54 14.93 -25.94 18.74
C LEU A 54 15.22 -27.26 19.46
N GLN A 55 16.50 -27.53 19.78
CA GLN A 55 16.86 -28.77 20.48
C GLN A 55 16.21 -28.87 21.86
N ALA A 56 16.18 -27.78 22.64
CA ALA A 56 15.52 -27.75 23.94
C ALA A 56 14.02 -28.08 23.83
N PHE A 57 13.34 -27.55 22.81
CA PHE A 57 11.92 -27.85 22.57
C PHE A 57 11.70 -29.31 22.16
N LEU A 58 12.57 -29.86 21.30
CA LEU A 58 12.49 -31.26 20.88
C LEU A 58 12.68 -32.22 22.07
N ASP A 59 13.64 -31.91 22.96
CA ASP A 59 13.91 -32.71 24.15
C ASP A 59 12.73 -32.66 25.15
N GLU A 60 12.08 -31.50 25.28
CA GLU A 60 10.94 -31.31 26.16
C GLU A 60 9.66 -31.98 25.63
N SER A 61 9.34 -31.78 24.35
CA SER A 61 8.02 -32.11 23.77
C SER A 61 7.99 -33.40 22.95
N TYR A 62 9.13 -33.86 22.43
CA TYR A 62 9.21 -35.02 21.52
C TYR A 62 10.27 -36.05 21.92
N SER A 63 10.76 -36.00 23.16
CA SER A 63 11.54 -37.10 23.72
C SER A 63 10.68 -38.36 23.88
N LEU A 64 11.33 -39.53 23.91
CA LEU A 64 10.65 -40.82 24.13
C LEU A 64 9.82 -40.80 25.42
N ASP A 65 10.34 -40.19 26.48
CA ASP A 65 9.65 -40.06 27.77
C ASP A 65 8.44 -39.11 27.69
N ALA A 66 8.53 -38.04 26.90
CA ALA A 66 7.40 -37.13 26.67
C ALA A 66 6.27 -37.81 25.90
N ILE A 67 6.58 -38.51 24.80
CA ILE A 67 5.60 -39.24 24.02
C ILE A 67 5.00 -40.41 24.81
N THR A 68 5.79 -41.11 25.61
CA THR A 68 5.28 -42.18 26.49
C THR A 68 4.26 -41.63 27.48
N ARG A 69 4.56 -40.50 28.13
CA ARG A 69 3.60 -39.80 29.02
C ARG A 69 2.35 -39.36 28.27
N ASP A 70 2.49 -38.86 27.05
CA ASP A 70 1.35 -38.45 26.22
C ASP A 70 0.43 -39.64 25.86
N LEU A 71 1.00 -40.84 25.63
CA LEU A 71 0.24 -42.06 25.32
C LEU A 71 -0.41 -42.69 26.57
N GLU A 72 0.11 -42.43 27.76
CA GLU A 72 -0.45 -42.89 29.03
C GLU A 72 -1.50 -41.93 29.61
N ASP A 73 -1.58 -40.68 29.12
CA ASP A 73 -2.52 -39.67 29.60
C ASP A 73 -3.97 -40.00 29.18
N PRO A 74 -4.89 -40.24 30.14
CA PRO A 74 -6.28 -40.58 29.82
C PRO A 74 -7.06 -39.42 29.16
N ASN A 75 -6.50 -38.21 29.14
CA ASN A 75 -7.09 -37.05 28.45
C ASN A 75 -6.62 -36.91 27.01
N ARG A 76 -5.75 -37.81 26.52
CA ARG A 76 -5.18 -37.76 25.18
C ARG A 76 -5.45 -39.06 24.43
N ASP A 77 -6.04 -38.94 23.25
CA ASP A 77 -6.20 -40.07 22.34
C ASP A 77 -5.26 -39.87 21.15
N THR A 78 -4.38 -40.85 20.89
CA THR A 78 -3.46 -40.82 19.74
C THR A 78 -3.80 -41.95 18.76
N ILE A 79 -3.91 -41.62 17.48
CA ILE A 79 -4.16 -42.56 16.38
C ILE A 79 -3.07 -42.49 15.31
N LEU A 80 -2.84 -43.60 14.63
CA LEU A 80 -1.80 -43.77 13.60
C LEU A 80 -2.43 -44.11 12.25
N ALA A 81 -1.89 -43.53 11.19
CA ALA A 81 -2.13 -43.95 9.82
C ALA A 81 -1.01 -44.88 9.38
N THR A 82 -1.36 -46.05 8.83
CA THR A 82 -0.41 -47.07 8.38
C THR A 82 -0.62 -47.43 6.90
N ASP A 83 0.48 -47.80 6.25
CA ASP A 83 0.48 -48.31 4.89
C ASP A 83 0.17 -49.82 4.84
N PRO A 84 0.06 -50.46 3.66
CA PRO A 84 -0.27 -51.89 3.57
C PRO A 84 0.82 -52.81 4.12
N ALA A 85 2.06 -52.31 4.28
CA ALA A 85 3.16 -53.04 4.88
C ALA A 85 3.18 -52.92 6.42
N GLY A 86 2.35 -52.05 6.99
CA GLY A 86 2.27 -51.77 8.42
C GLY A 86 3.15 -50.61 8.88
N ASP A 87 3.81 -49.90 7.96
CA ASP A 87 4.66 -48.76 8.29
C ASP A 87 3.82 -47.54 8.67
N VAL A 88 4.25 -46.82 9.71
CA VAL A 88 3.60 -45.58 10.15
C VAL A 88 3.83 -44.46 9.14
N LEU A 89 2.75 -43.95 8.58
CA LEU A 89 2.74 -42.82 7.64
C LEU A 89 2.55 -41.47 8.35
N GLY A 90 1.91 -41.48 9.51
CA GLY A 90 1.64 -40.30 10.31
C GLY A 90 0.80 -40.59 11.55
N PHE A 91 0.63 -39.61 12.42
CA PHE A 91 -0.21 -39.69 13.62
C PHE A 91 -1.07 -38.44 13.79
N ALA A 92 -2.14 -38.58 14.56
CA ALA A 92 -2.93 -37.46 15.04
C ALA A 92 -3.31 -37.65 16.51
N MET A 93 -3.44 -36.56 17.24
CA MET A 93 -3.70 -36.55 18.68
C MET A 93 -4.86 -35.60 19.02
N LEU A 94 -5.77 -36.10 19.85
CA LEU A 94 -6.92 -35.39 20.38
C LEU A 94 -6.73 -35.19 21.89
N THR A 95 -6.82 -33.95 22.37
CA THR A 95 -6.55 -33.58 23.76
C THR A 95 -7.77 -32.93 24.39
N ARG A 96 -8.09 -33.37 25.62
CA ARG A 96 -9.26 -32.92 26.38
C ARG A 96 -8.86 -31.90 27.44
N GLY A 97 -9.79 -30.99 27.76
CA GLY A 97 -9.63 -30.03 28.86
C GLY A 97 -8.74 -28.82 28.55
N THR A 98 -8.29 -28.66 27.31
CA THR A 98 -7.60 -27.46 26.86
C THR A 98 -8.58 -26.32 26.67
N LYS A 99 -8.12 -25.09 26.92
CA LYS A 99 -8.95 -23.90 26.95
C LYS A 99 -8.28 -22.81 26.14
N GLU A 100 -9.08 -22.13 25.33
CA GLU A 100 -8.61 -21.01 24.50
C GLU A 100 -9.69 -19.92 24.51
N PRO A 101 -9.36 -18.64 24.79
CA PRO A 101 -10.35 -17.56 24.91
C PRO A 101 -11.33 -17.44 23.75
N CYS A 102 -10.87 -17.66 22.51
CA CYS A 102 -11.72 -17.52 21.33
C CYS A 102 -12.75 -18.66 21.15
N VAL A 103 -12.59 -19.78 21.85
CA VAL A 103 -13.56 -20.90 21.86
C VAL A 103 -14.21 -21.10 23.24
N ALA A 104 -13.93 -20.24 24.21
CA ALA A 104 -14.43 -20.37 25.59
C ALA A 104 -15.97 -20.27 25.70
N HIS A 105 -16.63 -19.70 24.69
CA HIS A 105 -18.08 -19.60 24.60
C HIS A 105 -18.76 -20.89 24.12
N LEU A 106 -17.97 -21.87 23.64
CA LEU A 106 -18.47 -23.13 23.10
C LEU A 106 -18.52 -24.22 24.18
N GLU A 107 -19.60 -24.99 24.21
CA GLU A 107 -19.78 -26.09 25.17
C GLU A 107 -19.12 -27.38 24.67
N ALA A 108 -18.63 -28.23 25.58
CA ALA A 108 -18.12 -29.57 25.25
C ALA A 108 -17.13 -29.55 24.08
N THR A 109 -16.05 -28.77 24.24
CA THR A 109 -14.96 -28.63 23.28
C THR A 109 -13.86 -29.68 23.47
N VAL A 110 -13.20 -30.05 22.38
CA VAL A 110 -11.99 -30.87 22.37
C VAL A 110 -11.01 -30.37 21.32
N GLU A 111 -9.71 -30.50 21.57
CA GLU A 111 -8.67 -29.98 20.68
C GLU A 111 -8.03 -31.10 19.85
N LEU A 112 -8.00 -30.92 18.53
CA LEU A 112 -7.09 -31.65 17.66
C LEU A 112 -5.72 -30.97 17.76
N GLN A 113 -4.92 -31.46 18.71
CA GLN A 113 -3.68 -30.79 19.12
C GLN A 113 -2.51 -31.06 18.16
N ARG A 114 -2.44 -32.26 17.57
CA ARG A 114 -1.36 -32.62 16.63
C ARG A 114 -1.88 -33.45 15.47
N ILE A 115 -1.38 -33.18 14.27
CA ILE A 115 -1.53 -34.06 13.11
C ILE A 115 -0.30 -33.96 12.21
N TYR A 116 0.56 -34.97 12.28
CA TYR A 116 1.85 -34.99 11.58
C TYR A 116 1.94 -36.19 10.65
N LEU A 117 2.43 -35.92 9.43
CA LEU A 117 2.64 -36.91 8.38
C LEU A 117 4.08 -36.84 7.90
N TYR A 118 4.66 -37.99 7.55
CA TYR A 118 5.92 -37.97 6.82
C TYR A 118 5.76 -37.26 5.46
N PRO A 119 6.81 -36.57 4.95
CA PRO A 119 6.77 -35.92 3.64
C PRO A 119 6.30 -36.84 2.50
N LYS A 120 6.71 -38.12 2.53
CA LYS A 120 6.33 -39.17 1.57
C LYS A 120 4.84 -39.54 1.59
N ALA A 121 4.16 -39.28 2.71
CA ALA A 121 2.74 -39.59 2.89
C ALA A 121 1.82 -38.42 2.49
N HIS A 122 2.37 -37.26 2.13
CA HIS A 122 1.55 -36.14 1.71
C HIS A 122 0.88 -36.39 0.35
N GLY A 123 -0.37 -35.94 0.20
CA GLY A 123 -1.15 -36.12 -1.04
C GLY A 123 -1.79 -37.50 -1.20
N THR A 124 -1.54 -38.44 -0.28
CA THR A 124 -2.15 -39.78 -0.26
C THR A 124 -3.59 -39.81 0.29
N GLY A 125 -4.03 -38.73 0.94
CA GLY A 125 -5.28 -38.68 1.71
C GLY A 125 -5.13 -39.02 3.20
N ALA A 126 -3.95 -39.45 3.67
CA ALA A 126 -3.71 -39.87 5.07
C ALA A 126 -4.14 -38.83 6.11
N GLY A 127 -3.80 -37.56 5.89
CA GLY A 127 -4.15 -36.48 6.83
C GLY A 127 -5.64 -36.27 6.95
N LYS A 128 -6.37 -36.36 5.83
CA LYS A 128 -7.84 -36.22 5.88
C LYS A 128 -8.46 -37.40 6.62
N LEU A 129 -7.99 -38.61 6.35
CA LEU A 129 -8.46 -39.83 7.01
C LEU A 129 -8.27 -39.74 8.54
N LEU A 130 -7.10 -39.26 8.99
CA LEU A 130 -6.80 -39.04 10.41
C LEU A 130 -7.71 -37.98 11.03
N ALA A 131 -7.91 -36.85 10.36
CA ALA A 131 -8.81 -35.80 10.82
C ALA A 131 -10.26 -36.31 10.93
N ASP A 132 -10.77 -36.96 9.87
CA ASP A 132 -12.13 -37.53 9.84
C ASP A 132 -12.33 -38.53 11.00
N ARG A 133 -11.35 -39.42 11.27
CA ARG A 133 -11.46 -40.37 12.39
C ARG A 133 -11.42 -39.68 13.76
N LEU A 134 -10.59 -38.65 13.95
CA LEU A 134 -10.59 -37.89 15.21
C LEU A 134 -11.90 -37.14 15.43
N GLU A 135 -12.50 -36.59 14.37
CA GLU A 135 -13.84 -35.99 14.47
C GLU A 135 -14.89 -37.02 14.89
N ASP A 136 -14.87 -38.22 14.30
CA ASP A 136 -15.80 -39.28 14.68
C ASP A 136 -15.57 -39.73 16.13
N MET A 137 -14.31 -39.85 16.58
CA MET A 137 -13.98 -40.15 17.98
C MET A 137 -14.50 -39.06 18.93
N ALA A 138 -14.32 -37.78 18.57
CA ALA A 138 -14.84 -36.66 19.36
C ALA A 138 -16.38 -36.74 19.50
N ARG A 139 -17.09 -37.09 18.42
CA ARG A 139 -18.56 -37.29 18.45
C ARG A 139 -18.96 -38.49 19.29
N GLU A 140 -18.27 -39.63 19.14
CA GLU A 140 -18.50 -40.84 19.94
C GLU A 140 -18.33 -40.58 21.44
N GLN A 141 -17.40 -39.69 21.81
CA GLN A 141 -17.13 -39.28 23.18
C GLN A 141 -18.06 -38.16 23.69
N GLY A 142 -18.98 -37.66 22.85
CA GLY A 142 -19.99 -36.67 23.24
C GLY A 142 -19.55 -35.21 23.16
N PHE A 143 -18.42 -34.90 22.52
CA PHE A 143 -18.00 -33.51 22.29
C PHE A 143 -18.83 -32.87 21.17
N LYS A 144 -19.25 -31.62 21.38
CA LYS A 144 -20.05 -30.84 20.41
C LYS A 144 -19.17 -30.08 19.42
N HIS A 145 -17.97 -29.69 19.85
CA HIS A 145 -17.07 -28.87 19.05
C HIS A 145 -15.64 -29.41 19.09
N ILE A 146 -15.00 -29.50 17.93
CA ILE A 146 -13.57 -29.77 17.79
C ILE A 146 -12.90 -28.51 17.26
N TRP A 147 -11.77 -28.13 17.84
CA TRP A 147 -10.97 -27.00 17.39
C TRP A 147 -9.50 -27.40 17.21
N LEU A 148 -8.74 -26.62 16.46
CA LEU A 148 -7.32 -26.83 16.25
C LEU A 148 -6.58 -25.49 16.19
N GLY A 149 -5.29 -25.49 16.53
CA GLY A 149 -4.35 -24.40 16.25
C GLY A 149 -3.47 -24.74 15.05
N VAL A 150 -3.21 -23.76 14.18
CA VAL A 150 -2.25 -23.91 13.08
C VAL A 150 -1.40 -22.66 12.92
N TRP A 151 -0.08 -22.85 12.94
CA TRP A 151 0.88 -21.76 12.75
C TRP A 151 0.64 -20.96 11.47
N GLU A 152 0.65 -19.62 11.59
CA GLU A 152 0.28 -18.69 10.51
C GLU A 152 1.09 -18.87 9.22
N GLU A 153 2.37 -19.24 9.34
CA GLU A 153 3.30 -19.47 8.21
C GLU A 153 3.22 -20.90 7.65
N ASN A 154 2.46 -21.83 8.28
CA ASN A 154 2.24 -23.17 7.73
C ASN A 154 1.12 -23.17 6.67
N TYR A 155 1.37 -22.48 5.55
CA TYR A 155 0.40 -22.32 4.45
C TYR A 155 -0.14 -23.64 3.91
N ARG A 156 0.66 -24.72 3.99
CA ARG A 156 0.27 -26.05 3.53
C ARG A 156 -0.81 -26.65 4.42
N ALA A 157 -0.61 -26.64 5.74
CA ALA A 157 -1.58 -27.14 6.70
C ALA A 157 -2.86 -26.30 6.68
N ARG A 158 -2.73 -24.96 6.63
CA ARG A 158 -3.89 -24.05 6.54
C ARG A 158 -4.78 -24.34 5.34
N LYS A 159 -4.20 -24.47 4.14
CA LYS A 159 -4.96 -24.85 2.93
C LYS A 159 -5.60 -26.24 3.05
N ALA A 160 -4.95 -27.18 3.74
CA ALA A 160 -5.52 -28.50 3.98
C ALA A 160 -6.74 -28.41 4.90
N TYR A 161 -6.64 -27.71 6.03
CA TYR A 161 -7.75 -27.53 6.96
C TYR A 161 -8.93 -26.76 6.35
N GLU A 162 -8.67 -25.70 5.58
CA GLU A 162 -9.70 -24.98 4.82
C GLU A 162 -10.44 -25.90 3.84
N LYS A 163 -9.69 -26.78 3.15
CA LYS A 163 -10.26 -27.79 2.25
C LYS A 163 -11.09 -28.82 3.00
N TRP A 164 -10.71 -29.16 4.23
CA TRP A 164 -11.44 -30.09 5.10
C TRP A 164 -12.65 -29.44 5.78
N GLY A 165 -12.81 -28.11 5.66
CA GLY A 165 -14.00 -27.39 6.12
C GLY A 165 -13.79 -26.59 7.40
N TYR A 166 -12.55 -26.45 7.87
CA TYR A 166 -12.21 -25.59 9.00
C TYR A 166 -12.11 -24.13 8.57
N ARG A 167 -12.43 -23.20 9.48
CA ARG A 167 -12.27 -21.76 9.31
C ARG A 167 -11.71 -21.15 10.58
N ALA A 168 -10.82 -20.17 10.42
CA ALA A 168 -10.26 -19.44 11.55
C ALA A 168 -11.36 -18.67 12.31
N CYS A 169 -11.33 -18.77 13.64
CA CYS A 169 -12.23 -18.10 14.57
C CYS A 169 -11.49 -17.25 15.63
N GLY A 170 -10.16 -17.38 15.72
CA GLY A 170 -9.31 -16.61 16.62
C GLY A 170 -7.85 -16.96 16.43
N ASN A 171 -6.99 -16.45 17.31
CA ASN A 171 -5.54 -16.62 17.24
C ASN A 171 -4.97 -16.82 18.65
N HIS A 172 -3.91 -17.61 18.77
CA HIS A 172 -3.16 -17.85 20.00
C HIS A 172 -1.67 -17.60 19.78
N ASP A 173 -1.01 -16.90 20.70
CA ASP A 173 0.43 -16.70 20.64
C ASP A 173 1.16 -17.85 21.34
N PHE A 174 1.88 -18.65 20.55
CA PHE A 174 2.72 -19.76 20.98
C PHE A 174 4.19 -19.31 21.03
N VAL A 175 4.84 -19.42 22.19
CA VAL A 175 6.24 -19.00 22.35
C VAL A 175 7.17 -20.20 22.22
N VAL A 176 8.09 -20.16 21.26
CA VAL A 176 9.19 -21.14 21.11
C VAL A 176 10.50 -20.42 21.38
N GLY A 177 11.11 -20.68 22.53
CA GLY A 177 12.31 -19.96 22.96
C GLY A 177 12.07 -18.46 23.11
N SER A 178 12.82 -17.64 22.39
CA SER A 178 12.67 -16.18 22.32
C SER A 178 11.72 -15.68 21.23
N VAL A 179 11.17 -16.58 20.40
CA VAL A 179 10.31 -16.25 19.26
C VAL A 179 8.84 -16.49 19.60
N VAL A 180 8.03 -15.44 19.49
CA VAL A 180 6.56 -15.54 19.57
C VAL A 180 6.02 -15.87 18.18
N GLN A 181 5.35 -17.01 18.06
CA GLN A 181 4.64 -17.47 16.88
C GLN A 181 3.14 -17.35 17.11
N THR A 182 2.36 -17.10 16.06
CA THR A 182 0.90 -17.01 16.18
C THR A 182 0.24 -18.16 15.44
N ASP A 183 -0.62 -18.88 16.14
CA ASP A 183 -1.45 -19.96 15.60
C ASP A 183 -2.85 -19.42 15.30
N ASP A 184 -3.35 -19.67 14.08
CA ASP A 184 -4.76 -19.49 13.74
C ASP A 184 -5.57 -20.61 14.42
N ILE A 185 -6.50 -20.24 15.29
CA ILE A 185 -7.46 -21.17 15.90
C ILE A 185 -8.63 -21.38 14.94
N MET A 186 -8.93 -22.64 14.60
CA MET A 186 -9.92 -22.98 13.58
C MET A 186 -11.00 -23.94 14.07
N LEU A 187 -12.23 -23.76 13.54
CA LEU A 187 -13.43 -24.58 13.82
C LEU A 187 -14.06 -25.11 12.52
N PRO A 188 -14.69 -26.29 12.52
CA PRO A 188 -15.36 -26.85 11.35
C PRO A 188 -16.70 -26.15 11.05
N VAL A 189 -16.88 -25.71 9.81
CA VAL A 189 -18.04 -24.92 9.32
C VAL A 189 -18.89 -25.73 8.35
N CYS A 190 -20.22 -25.64 8.39
CA CYS A 190 -21.08 -26.33 7.43
C CYS A 190 -20.96 -25.72 6.01
N SER A 191 -21.25 -26.52 4.97
CA SER A 191 -21.10 -26.11 3.57
C SER A 191 -21.95 -24.89 3.18
N ASN A 192 -23.10 -24.70 3.82
CA ASN A 192 -24.02 -23.58 3.54
C ASN A 192 -23.51 -22.29 4.18
N CYS A 193 -23.14 -22.31 5.46
CA CYS A 193 -22.50 -21.16 6.13
C CYS A 193 -21.17 -20.79 5.48
N ARG A 194 -20.42 -21.78 4.96
CA ARG A 194 -19.20 -21.53 4.18
C ARG A 194 -19.48 -20.76 2.89
N ARG A 195 -20.61 -21.00 2.22
CA ARG A 195 -21.00 -20.27 0.99
C ARG A 195 -21.57 -18.88 1.30
N SER A 196 -22.31 -18.73 2.39
CA SER A 196 -22.94 -17.45 2.76
C SER A 196 -22.02 -16.51 3.53
N GLY A 197 -20.87 -17.00 4.03
CA GLY A 197 -19.92 -16.22 4.82
C GLY A 197 -20.34 -16.00 6.28
N ALA A 198 -21.55 -16.42 6.66
CA ALA A 198 -22.12 -16.27 8.01
C ALA A 198 -21.40 -17.11 9.07
N GLN A 199 -21.48 -16.67 10.33
CA GLN A 199 -21.01 -17.44 11.49
C GLN A 199 -21.86 -18.72 11.61
N CYS A 200 -21.19 -19.87 11.66
CA CYS A 200 -21.88 -21.15 11.71
C CYS A 200 -22.12 -21.53 13.16
N ASP A 201 -23.31 -21.21 13.65
CA ASP A 201 -23.77 -21.72 14.92
C ASP A 201 -24.38 -23.12 14.67
N LYS A 202 -23.59 -24.16 14.94
CA LYS A 202 -24.05 -25.56 14.79
C LYS A 202 -24.99 -25.99 15.93
N VAL A 203 -25.39 -25.07 16.84
CA VAL A 203 -26.09 -25.44 18.07
C VAL A 203 -27.56 -25.82 17.83
N ASP A 204 -28.24 -25.34 16.77
CA ASP A 204 -29.68 -25.57 16.59
C ASP A 204 -30.04 -26.19 15.22
N VAL A 205 -29.60 -27.43 14.98
CA VAL A 205 -30.35 -28.34 14.09
C VAL A 205 -30.93 -29.46 14.95
N THR A 206 -31.76 -29.08 15.91
CA THR A 206 -32.77 -29.98 16.47
C THR A 206 -33.91 -30.09 15.45
N GLU A 207 -34.32 -31.33 15.17
CA GLU A 207 -35.23 -31.75 14.09
C GLU A 207 -36.67 -31.17 14.13
N GLU A 208 -36.99 -30.15 14.93
CA GLU A 208 -38.36 -29.66 15.07
C GLU A 208 -38.43 -28.13 15.21
N ALA A 209 -38.81 -27.41 14.14
CA ALA A 209 -39.72 -26.24 14.07
C ALA A 209 -39.68 -25.53 12.68
N PRO A 210 -40.66 -24.70 12.27
CA PRO A 210 -41.53 -24.97 11.12
C PRO A 210 -41.21 -24.06 9.92
N SER A 211 -40.62 -24.63 8.86
CA SER A 211 -40.72 -24.04 7.53
C SER A 211 -41.95 -24.62 6.85
N THR A 212 -42.82 -23.81 6.23
CA THR A 212 -43.52 -24.23 4.98
C THR A 212 -44.49 -23.20 4.37
N ALA A 213 -44.93 -22.13 5.05
CA ALA A 213 -45.90 -21.20 4.45
C ALA A 213 -45.26 -20.00 3.73
N TYR A 214 -44.31 -19.32 4.40
CA TYR A 214 -43.71 -18.08 3.87
C TYR A 214 -42.75 -18.34 2.70
N THR A 215 -41.92 -19.37 2.80
CA THR A 215 -40.94 -19.73 1.76
C THR A 215 -41.63 -20.18 0.47
N ARG A 216 -42.71 -20.97 0.57
CA ARG A 216 -43.54 -21.36 -0.59
C ARG A 216 -44.22 -20.15 -1.25
N ALA A 217 -44.62 -19.14 -0.48
CA ALA A 217 -45.21 -17.93 -1.04
C ALA A 217 -44.20 -17.10 -1.85
N LEU A 218 -42.94 -17.08 -1.42
CA LEU A 218 -41.86 -16.42 -2.16
C LEU A 218 -41.50 -17.19 -3.44
N GLU A 219 -41.39 -18.51 -3.37
CA GLU A 219 -41.11 -19.36 -4.53
C GLU A 219 -42.21 -19.24 -5.60
N ALA A 220 -43.48 -19.22 -5.19
CA ALA A 220 -44.60 -19.00 -6.10
C ALA A 220 -44.57 -17.62 -6.77
N ARG A 221 -44.08 -16.59 -6.06
CA ARG A 221 -43.97 -15.23 -6.61
C ARG A 221 -42.85 -15.11 -7.64
N VAL A 222 -41.72 -15.80 -7.42
CA VAL A 222 -40.60 -15.82 -8.37
C VAL A 222 -41.01 -16.51 -9.67
N ALA A 223 -41.63 -17.69 -9.58
CA ALA A 223 -42.11 -18.42 -10.76
C ALA A 223 -43.13 -17.61 -11.59
N PHE A 224 -43.99 -16.82 -10.93
CA PHE A 224 -44.94 -15.93 -11.61
C PHE A 224 -44.25 -14.80 -12.40
N LEU A 225 -43.19 -14.21 -11.85
CA LEU A 225 -42.46 -13.12 -12.50
C LEU A 225 -41.66 -13.62 -13.71
N GLU A 226 -41.04 -14.79 -13.59
CA GLU A 226 -40.32 -15.45 -14.70
C GLU A 226 -41.26 -15.79 -15.85
N SER A 227 -42.47 -16.27 -15.55
CA SER A 227 -43.53 -16.50 -16.55
C SER A 227 -43.94 -15.23 -17.29
N LYS A 228 -43.91 -14.06 -16.64
CA LYS A 228 -44.25 -12.78 -17.29
C LYS A 228 -43.13 -12.29 -18.20
N LEU A 229 -41.88 -12.51 -17.82
CA LEU A 229 -40.72 -12.10 -18.61
C LEU A 229 -40.63 -12.85 -19.94
N ALA A 230 -41.01 -14.14 -19.95
CA ALA A 230 -41.03 -14.98 -21.13
C ALA A 230 -42.10 -14.59 -22.19
N GLN A 231 -43.02 -13.69 -21.85
CA GLN A 231 -44.12 -13.27 -22.74
C GLN A 231 -43.85 -11.95 -23.49
N ILE A 232 -42.66 -11.36 -23.33
CA ILE A 232 -42.28 -10.11 -24.01
C ILE A 232 -41.55 -10.45 -25.34
N PRO A 233 -42.09 -10.07 -26.52
CA PRO A 233 -41.44 -10.35 -27.81
C PRO A 233 -40.28 -9.37 -28.12
N PRO A 234 -39.25 -9.79 -28.88
CA PRO A 234 -38.16 -8.90 -29.30
C PRO A 234 -38.56 -8.03 -30.52
N PRO A 235 -38.09 -6.77 -30.64
CA PRO A 235 -38.43 -5.92 -31.78
C PRO A 235 -37.50 -6.12 -33.00
N GLU A 236 -38.12 -6.04 -34.18
CA GLU A 236 -37.59 -6.31 -35.52
C GLU A 236 -36.87 -5.09 -36.17
N THR A 237 -35.94 -5.40 -37.08
CA THR A 237 -35.12 -4.49 -37.91
C THR A 237 -35.85 -3.99 -39.17
N ALA A 238 -35.78 -2.69 -39.52
CA ALA A 238 -35.68 -2.21 -40.92
C ALA A 238 -35.54 -0.68 -41.12
N SER A 239 -34.64 -0.32 -42.05
CA SER A 239 -34.65 0.80 -43.02
C SER A 239 -34.39 2.27 -42.61
N THR A 240 -33.29 2.81 -43.16
CA THR A 240 -33.04 4.24 -43.48
C THR A 240 -33.99 4.68 -44.62
N PRO A 241 -34.46 5.96 -44.72
CA PRO A 241 -33.60 7.08 -45.14
C PRO A 241 -33.99 8.51 -44.66
N SER A 242 -33.12 9.47 -45.04
CA SER A 242 -33.37 10.91 -45.33
C SER A 242 -32.87 11.94 -44.31
N LYS A 243 -31.94 12.76 -44.80
CA LYS A 243 -31.48 14.03 -44.25
C LYS A 243 -32.66 14.97 -44.02
N ASP A 244 -32.72 15.57 -42.84
CA ASP A 244 -33.04 17.00 -42.72
C ASP A 244 -32.36 17.62 -41.49
N ILE A 245 -31.80 18.78 -41.75
CA ILE A 245 -31.04 19.63 -40.86
C ILE A 245 -32.04 20.40 -40.00
N ALA A 246 -32.04 20.19 -38.68
CA ALA A 246 -32.55 21.17 -37.74
C ALA A 246 -31.84 21.00 -36.39
N SER A 247 -30.95 21.93 -36.12
CA SER A 247 -30.33 22.20 -34.83
C SER A 247 -31.35 22.30 -33.71
N ASN A 248 -31.19 21.48 -32.67
CA ASN A 248 -31.56 21.86 -31.31
C ASN A 248 -30.62 21.15 -30.33
N GLN A 249 -29.60 21.89 -29.92
CA GLN A 249 -28.78 21.57 -28.76
C GLN A 249 -29.70 21.55 -27.54
N SER A 250 -29.98 20.36 -27.00
CA SER A 250 -30.42 20.23 -25.62
C SER A 250 -29.20 19.87 -24.79
N VAL A 251 -28.81 20.83 -23.96
CA VAL A 251 -27.75 20.75 -22.96
C VAL A 251 -28.12 19.65 -21.98
N SER A 252 -27.41 18.51 -22.02
CA SER A 252 -27.46 17.52 -20.95
C SER A 252 -26.65 18.06 -19.77
N SER A 253 -27.32 18.31 -18.65
CA SER A 253 -26.74 18.69 -17.37
C SER A 253 -25.64 17.71 -16.94
N GLY A 254 -24.44 18.26 -16.79
CA GLY A 254 -23.28 17.55 -16.28
C GLY A 254 -23.50 17.10 -14.84
N ARG A 255 -23.08 15.87 -14.52
CA ARG A 255 -22.68 15.54 -13.16
C ARG A 255 -21.41 16.36 -12.87
N ASP A 256 -21.53 17.33 -11.97
CA ASP A 256 -20.41 18.16 -11.54
C ASP A 256 -19.26 17.28 -11.03
N LYS A 257 -18.08 17.49 -11.63
CA LYS A 257 -16.82 16.85 -11.22
C LYS A 257 -16.33 17.49 -9.93
N ASN A 258 -16.03 16.69 -8.92
CA ASN A 258 -15.50 17.14 -7.64
C ASN A 258 -14.12 17.78 -7.82
N ALA A 259 -13.98 19.09 -7.60
CA ALA A 259 -12.70 19.82 -7.70
C ALA A 259 -11.57 19.22 -6.83
N LEU A 260 -11.92 18.55 -5.72
CA LEU A 260 -10.98 17.82 -4.87
C LEU A 260 -10.53 16.49 -5.50
N SER A 261 -11.42 15.78 -6.19
CA SER A 261 -11.08 14.59 -6.99
C SER A 261 -10.12 14.99 -8.09
N ASP A 262 -10.39 16.10 -8.78
CA ASP A 262 -9.51 16.61 -9.84
C ASP A 262 -8.15 17.05 -9.25
N ALA A 263 -8.12 17.71 -8.10
CA ALA A 263 -6.87 18.04 -7.43
C ALA A 263 -6.04 16.78 -7.16
N VAL A 264 -6.59 15.76 -6.47
CA VAL A 264 -5.90 14.51 -6.07
C VAL A 264 -5.62 13.54 -7.23
N ALA A 265 -6.45 13.54 -8.28
CA ALA A 265 -6.19 12.81 -9.51
C ALA A 265 -5.06 13.47 -10.33
N HIS A 266 -5.11 14.80 -10.51
CA HIS A 266 -4.02 15.55 -11.14
C HIS A 266 -2.72 15.55 -10.31
N VAL A 267 -2.79 15.31 -9.00
CA VAL A 267 -1.62 15.05 -8.14
C VAL A 267 -0.91 13.78 -8.59
N SER A 268 -1.64 12.71 -8.84
CA SER A 268 -1.03 11.38 -8.98
C SER A 268 -0.47 11.12 -10.37
N LEU A 269 -0.89 11.90 -11.39
CA LEU A 269 -0.82 11.46 -12.78
C LEU A 269 -0.42 12.56 -13.78
N GLY A 270 -0.40 13.83 -13.35
CA GLY A 270 -0.33 14.96 -14.26
C GLY A 270 -1.54 15.01 -15.21
N ASN A 271 -1.56 15.97 -16.13
CA ASN A 271 -2.63 16.16 -17.12
C ASN A 271 -2.71 15.00 -18.12
N LEU A 272 -3.36 13.89 -17.74
CA LEU A 272 -3.80 12.84 -18.65
C LEU A 272 -5.31 13.01 -18.91
N GLU A 273 -5.71 12.91 -20.17
CA GLU A 273 -7.11 13.04 -20.61
C GLU A 273 -7.99 11.86 -20.16
N ALA A 274 -7.39 10.77 -19.65
CA ALA A 274 -8.07 9.60 -19.13
C ALA A 274 -7.84 9.40 -17.62
N PRO A 275 -8.84 8.92 -16.86
CA PRO A 275 -8.69 8.63 -15.43
C PRO A 275 -7.73 7.45 -15.23
N VAL A 276 -6.55 7.69 -14.66
CA VAL A 276 -5.58 6.63 -14.34
C VAL A 276 -5.75 6.18 -12.89
N TYR A 277 -5.46 4.91 -12.62
CA TYR A 277 -5.61 4.30 -11.30
C TYR A 277 -4.69 4.92 -10.24
N VAL A 278 -5.28 5.22 -9.08
CA VAL A 278 -4.61 5.69 -7.85
C VAL A 278 -5.14 4.87 -6.69
N GLY A 279 -4.28 4.13 -6.01
CA GLY A 279 -4.70 3.21 -4.96
C GLY A 279 -4.85 3.84 -3.56
N PRO A 280 -5.32 3.06 -2.57
CA PRO A 280 -5.72 3.58 -1.25
C PRO A 280 -4.57 4.16 -0.39
N SER A 281 -3.31 3.77 -0.62
CA SER A 281 -2.18 4.31 0.15
C SER A 281 -1.77 5.74 -0.24
N SER A 282 -2.30 6.25 -1.35
CA SER A 282 -2.05 7.62 -1.84
C SER A 282 -2.68 8.71 -0.96
N GLY A 283 -3.66 8.36 -0.13
CA GLY A 283 -4.52 9.29 0.59
C GLY A 283 -5.76 9.74 -0.19
N LEU A 284 -5.94 9.30 -1.45
CA LEU A 284 -7.10 9.67 -2.28
C LEU A 284 -8.43 9.23 -1.66
N SER A 285 -8.54 7.99 -1.15
CA SER A 285 -9.77 7.51 -0.52
C SER A 285 -10.22 8.39 0.64
N LEU A 286 -9.26 8.83 1.47
CA LEU A 286 -9.54 9.72 2.59
C LEU A 286 -9.98 11.11 2.12
N ALA A 287 -9.32 11.65 1.10
CA ALA A 287 -9.69 12.94 0.52
C ALA A 287 -11.07 12.89 -0.13
N LEU A 288 -11.40 11.83 -0.88
CA LEU A 288 -12.72 11.63 -1.48
C LEU A 288 -13.81 11.52 -0.41
N ASN A 289 -13.61 10.67 0.60
CA ASN A 289 -14.56 10.55 1.71
C ASN A 289 -14.80 11.90 2.38
N LEU A 290 -13.73 12.66 2.69
CA LEU A 290 -13.87 13.99 3.28
C LEU A 290 -14.59 14.97 2.34
N GLY A 291 -14.26 14.95 1.04
CA GLY A 291 -14.88 15.79 0.03
C GLY A 291 -16.36 15.53 -0.15
N GLU A 292 -16.78 14.27 -0.26
CA GLU A 292 -18.19 13.86 -0.32
C GLU A 292 -18.93 14.27 0.95
N MET A 293 -18.31 14.09 2.12
CA MET A 293 -18.90 14.51 3.39
C MET A 293 -19.08 16.03 3.45
N VAL A 294 -18.11 16.82 2.98
CA VAL A 294 -18.19 18.28 2.89
C VAL A 294 -19.31 18.70 1.94
N GLN A 295 -19.34 18.12 0.73
CA GLN A 295 -20.37 18.42 -0.27
C GLN A 295 -21.78 18.11 0.23
N ALA A 296 -21.99 16.95 0.88
CA ALA A 296 -23.28 16.56 1.43
C ALA A 296 -23.80 17.54 2.50
N THR A 297 -22.92 18.17 3.27
CA THR A 297 -23.31 19.20 4.27
C THR A 297 -23.51 20.59 3.68
N VAL A 298 -22.70 20.98 2.69
CA VAL A 298 -22.77 22.32 2.07
C VAL A 298 -23.96 22.42 1.11
N TRP A 299 -24.33 21.34 0.43
CA TRP A 299 -25.49 21.28 -0.47
C TRP A 299 -26.85 21.42 0.24
N ASN A 300 -26.93 21.08 1.53
CA ASN A 300 -28.16 21.21 2.32
C ASN A 300 -28.38 22.62 2.92
N LYS A 301 -27.39 23.51 2.86
CA LYS A 301 -27.47 24.86 3.47
C LYS A 301 -27.48 26.02 2.47
N MET A 302 -27.35 25.77 1.17
CA MET A 302 -27.30 26.82 0.14
C MET A 302 -28.19 26.46 -1.05
N LEU A 303 -29.41 27.03 -1.08
CA LEU A 303 -30.17 27.53 -2.25
C LEU A 303 -31.46 28.18 -1.70
N PRO A 304 -31.83 29.41 -2.10
CA PRO A 304 -31.62 30.04 -3.41
C PRO A 304 -30.65 31.25 -3.38
N ASP A 305 -29.92 31.46 -4.49
CA ASP A 305 -29.31 32.74 -4.97
C ASP A 305 -27.93 32.62 -5.68
N ILE A 306 -27.44 31.41 -6.01
CA ILE A 306 -26.21 31.25 -6.82
C ILE A 306 -26.53 30.64 -8.19
N GLN A 307 -27.48 31.23 -8.92
CA GLN A 307 -27.59 31.01 -10.37
C GLN A 307 -27.18 32.24 -11.21
N ASP A 308 -27.02 33.42 -10.61
CA ASP A 308 -26.74 34.65 -11.38
C ASP A 308 -25.30 35.20 -11.24
N GLY A 309 -24.40 34.55 -10.50
CA GLY A 309 -23.06 35.08 -10.21
C GLY A 309 -21.87 34.48 -10.98
N ILE A 310 -22.02 33.30 -11.60
CA ILE A 310 -20.87 32.53 -12.11
C ILE A 310 -20.58 32.79 -13.61
N ALA A 311 -21.44 33.54 -14.31
CA ALA A 311 -21.31 33.75 -15.75
C ALA A 311 -20.34 34.88 -16.17
N SER A 312 -19.64 35.59 -15.28
CA SER A 312 -18.93 36.83 -15.67
C SER A 312 -17.41 36.89 -15.46
N ASN A 313 -16.70 35.85 -15.00
CA ASN A 313 -15.23 35.94 -14.84
C ASN A 313 -14.43 34.71 -15.32
N GLN A 314 -14.93 33.97 -16.32
CA GLN A 314 -14.17 32.89 -16.97
C GLN A 314 -13.24 33.34 -18.12
N ALA A 315 -13.00 34.64 -18.28
CA ALA A 315 -12.26 35.15 -19.46
C ALA A 315 -10.75 35.42 -19.26
N ASP A 316 -10.21 35.49 -18.03
CA ASP A 316 -8.82 35.99 -17.83
C ASP A 316 -7.87 35.01 -17.10
N CYS A 317 -8.05 33.70 -17.27
CA CYS A 317 -7.08 32.71 -16.78
C CYS A 317 -6.73 31.66 -17.86
N ILE A 318 -6.51 32.10 -19.10
CA ILE A 318 -5.83 31.30 -20.12
C ILE A 318 -4.34 31.27 -19.76
N ASN A 319 -3.95 30.43 -18.80
CA ASN A 319 -2.55 29.98 -18.74
C ASN A 319 -2.35 29.02 -19.90
N PRO A 320 -1.38 29.26 -20.82
CA PRO A 320 -1.04 28.25 -21.81
C PRO A 320 -0.57 27.01 -21.05
N GLY A 321 -1.22 25.87 -21.29
CA GLY A 321 -0.75 24.60 -20.74
C GLY A 321 0.72 24.37 -21.11
N PRO A 322 1.50 23.64 -20.29
CA PRO A 322 2.87 23.32 -20.66
C PRO A 322 2.83 22.56 -22.00
N LYS A 323 3.28 23.21 -23.07
CA LYS A 323 3.49 22.56 -24.37
C LYS A 323 4.49 21.44 -24.14
N CYS A 324 4.17 20.23 -24.59
CA CYS A 324 5.19 19.20 -24.80
C CYS A 324 6.15 19.73 -25.86
N LEU A 325 7.36 20.09 -25.46
CA LEU A 325 8.42 20.51 -26.37
C LEU A 325 8.98 19.26 -27.05
N ALA A 326 8.96 19.23 -28.39
CA ALA A 326 9.65 18.19 -29.14
C ALA A 326 11.16 18.23 -28.81
N VAL A 327 11.84 17.07 -28.81
CA VAL A 327 13.30 17.00 -28.64
C VAL A 327 14.01 17.88 -29.67
N GLU A 328 13.45 17.97 -30.88
CA GLU A 328 13.90 18.82 -31.98
C GLU A 328 13.76 20.32 -31.68
N ASP A 329 12.68 20.74 -31.01
CA ASP A 329 12.47 22.13 -30.57
C ASP A 329 13.36 22.48 -29.36
N MET A 330 13.65 21.52 -28.48
CA MET A 330 14.60 21.68 -27.36
C MET A 330 16.06 21.81 -27.84
N LEU A 331 16.44 21.07 -28.88
CA LEU A 331 17.75 21.15 -29.52
C LEU A 331 17.96 22.49 -30.25
N ALA A 332 16.87 23.11 -30.75
CA ALA A 332 16.93 24.35 -31.50
C ALA A 332 17.09 25.62 -30.63
N HIS A 333 16.71 25.61 -29.34
CA HIS A 333 16.48 26.86 -28.57
C HIS A 333 17.18 27.01 -27.22
N SER A 334 18.10 26.14 -26.80
CA SER A 334 18.90 26.42 -25.59
C SER A 334 20.24 25.70 -25.62
N ILE A 335 21.21 26.32 -26.31
CA ILE A 335 22.61 25.98 -26.14
C ILE A 335 23.10 26.75 -24.92
N VAL A 336 23.40 26.06 -23.83
CA VAL A 336 24.36 26.57 -22.85
C VAL A 336 25.68 26.68 -23.60
N LYS A 337 25.97 27.87 -24.16
CA LYS A 337 27.13 28.08 -25.06
C LYS A 337 28.47 27.84 -24.36
N GLU A 338 28.49 27.96 -23.03
CA GLU A 338 29.69 27.78 -22.20
C GLU A 338 29.33 26.96 -20.96
N PRO A 339 30.16 25.99 -20.56
CA PRO A 339 29.92 25.20 -19.35
C PRO A 339 29.80 26.10 -18.11
N PRO A 340 29.06 25.68 -17.07
CA PRO A 340 28.98 26.44 -15.82
C PRO A 340 30.37 26.77 -15.28
N THR A 341 30.56 27.96 -14.73
CA THR A 341 31.84 28.34 -14.10
C THR A 341 32.16 27.45 -12.88
N GLU A 342 33.42 27.45 -12.43
CA GLU A 342 33.86 26.66 -11.26
C GLU A 342 32.96 26.91 -10.05
N GLU A 343 32.71 28.18 -9.72
CA GLU A 343 31.89 28.56 -8.56
C GLU A 343 30.44 28.08 -8.71
N GLN A 344 29.87 28.24 -9.90
CA GLN A 344 28.49 27.83 -10.20
C GLN A 344 28.34 26.31 -10.14
N GLY A 345 29.22 25.58 -10.81
CA GLY A 345 29.25 24.12 -10.81
C GLY A 345 29.45 23.56 -9.39
N ALA A 346 30.40 24.11 -8.64
CA ALA A 346 30.66 23.70 -7.26
C ALA A 346 29.46 23.96 -6.34
N LYS A 347 28.74 25.08 -6.51
CA LYS A 347 27.51 25.37 -5.76
C LYS A 347 26.43 24.32 -6.03
N MET A 348 26.22 23.95 -7.29
CA MET A 348 25.24 22.93 -7.69
C MET A 348 25.65 21.52 -7.20
N LEU A 349 26.91 21.14 -7.32
CA LEU A 349 27.41 19.86 -6.80
C LEU A 349 27.19 19.76 -5.29
N LYS A 350 27.58 20.78 -4.53
CA LYS A 350 27.42 20.80 -3.07
C LYS A 350 25.96 20.70 -2.66
N ALA A 351 25.06 21.38 -3.36
CA ALA A 351 23.62 21.26 -3.12
C ALA A 351 23.10 19.83 -3.35
N TYR A 352 23.54 19.16 -4.42
CA TYR A 352 23.19 17.76 -4.67
C TYR A 352 23.77 16.83 -3.59
N THR A 353 25.07 16.93 -3.29
CA THR A 353 25.75 15.99 -2.39
C THR A 353 25.26 16.12 -0.95
N SER A 354 25.06 17.34 -0.47
CA SER A 354 24.56 17.58 0.89
C SER A 354 23.11 17.11 1.09
N GLN A 355 22.21 17.38 0.14
CA GLN A 355 20.77 17.21 0.37
C GLN A 355 20.18 15.91 -0.17
N LEU A 356 20.79 15.32 -1.21
CA LEU A 356 20.22 14.21 -1.95
C LEU A 356 21.10 12.97 -1.93
N HIS A 357 22.40 13.13 -2.13
CA HIS A 357 23.34 12.01 -2.13
C HIS A 357 23.34 11.26 -0.78
N SER A 358 23.28 11.99 0.34
CA SER A 358 23.14 11.41 1.69
C SER A 358 21.89 10.51 1.89
N LYS A 359 20.88 10.63 1.01
CA LYS A 359 19.65 9.82 1.02
C LYS A 359 19.65 8.75 -0.07
N TYR A 360 20.33 9.00 -1.18
CA TYR A 360 20.40 8.14 -2.36
C TYR A 360 21.84 8.09 -2.89
N PRO A 361 22.75 7.35 -2.25
CA PRO A 361 24.19 7.45 -2.47
C PRO A 361 24.70 6.57 -3.64
N PHE A 362 24.03 6.58 -4.78
CA PHE A 362 24.35 5.67 -5.89
C PHE A 362 25.50 6.14 -6.81
N LEU A 363 25.92 7.41 -6.71
CA LEU A 363 27.06 7.97 -7.46
C LEU A 363 28.29 8.09 -6.58
N GLU A 364 29.49 8.13 -7.16
CA GLU A 364 30.71 8.36 -6.41
C GLU A 364 31.02 9.87 -6.33
N PRO A 365 31.07 10.50 -5.13
CA PRO A 365 31.35 11.93 -5.03
C PRO A 365 32.68 12.34 -5.68
N GLU A 366 33.72 11.51 -5.55
CA GLU A 366 35.03 11.76 -6.16
C GLU A 366 34.96 11.80 -7.69
N GLU A 367 34.17 10.90 -8.31
CA GLU A 367 33.92 10.89 -9.76
C GLU A 367 33.25 12.19 -10.21
N LEU A 368 32.24 12.67 -9.46
CA LEU A 368 31.54 13.91 -9.79
C LEU A 368 32.45 15.13 -9.72
N TRP A 369 33.30 15.23 -8.70
CA TRP A 369 34.27 16.33 -8.59
C TRP A 369 35.37 16.25 -9.64
N LYS A 370 35.77 15.04 -10.07
CA LYS A 370 36.68 14.85 -11.20
C LYS A 370 36.05 15.36 -12.50
N LEU A 371 34.82 14.93 -12.81
CA LEU A 371 34.07 15.40 -13.99
C LEU A 371 33.87 16.92 -13.98
N HIS A 372 33.60 17.52 -12.81
CA HIS A 372 33.50 18.97 -12.67
C HIS A 372 34.80 19.70 -13.02
N LYS A 373 35.96 19.18 -12.59
CA LYS A 373 37.27 19.76 -12.94
C LYS A 373 37.59 19.63 -14.42
N GLU A 374 37.18 18.53 -15.05
CA GLU A 374 37.43 18.24 -16.47
C GLU A 374 36.42 18.91 -17.42
N ARG A 375 35.37 19.56 -16.90
CA ARG A 375 34.23 20.08 -17.68
C ARG A 375 34.64 20.99 -18.85
N ASP A 376 35.63 21.86 -18.66
CA ASP A 376 36.01 22.86 -19.65
C ASP A 376 36.75 22.20 -20.83
N ALA A 377 37.58 21.19 -20.53
CA ALA A 377 38.24 20.37 -21.53
C ALA A 377 37.25 19.48 -22.30
N LEU A 378 36.28 18.90 -21.59
CA LEU A 378 35.22 18.08 -22.19
C LEU A 378 34.29 18.91 -23.08
N ALA A 379 33.94 20.13 -22.66
CA ALA A 379 33.10 21.05 -23.44
C ALA A 379 33.80 21.60 -24.69
N ALA A 380 35.13 21.76 -24.65
CA ALA A 380 35.92 22.22 -25.80
C ALA A 380 36.10 21.13 -26.88
N THR A 381 35.88 19.86 -26.53
CA THR A 381 36.07 18.72 -27.44
C THR A 381 34.82 18.50 -28.30
N LEU A 382 35.00 18.26 -29.60
CA LEU A 382 33.86 17.99 -30.50
C LEU A 382 33.11 16.72 -30.05
N THR A 383 31.78 16.78 -30.03
CA THR A 383 30.94 15.65 -29.56
C THR A 383 31.27 14.33 -30.25
N GLN A 384 31.60 14.39 -31.54
CA GLN A 384 31.97 13.22 -32.36
C GLN A 384 33.28 12.56 -31.92
N SER A 385 34.24 13.33 -31.38
CA SER A 385 35.51 12.81 -30.88
C SER A 385 35.46 12.29 -29.44
N LEU A 386 34.40 12.61 -28.68
CA LEU A 386 34.22 12.10 -27.33
C LEU A 386 33.93 10.60 -27.33
N THR A 387 34.58 9.87 -26.43
CA THR A 387 34.28 8.46 -26.13
C THR A 387 32.90 8.29 -25.51
N LYS A 388 32.36 7.07 -25.54
CA LYS A 388 31.07 6.75 -24.91
C LYS A 388 31.07 7.06 -23.41
N ALA A 389 32.16 6.74 -22.72
CA ALA A 389 32.32 6.99 -21.29
C ALA A 389 32.33 8.48 -20.96
N GLU A 390 33.02 9.30 -21.76
CA GLU A 390 33.05 10.76 -21.57
C GLU A 390 31.66 11.38 -21.82
N ARG A 391 30.96 10.96 -22.88
CA ARG A 391 29.58 11.44 -23.14
C ARG A 391 28.63 11.08 -22.00
N PHE A 392 28.74 9.87 -21.43
CA PHE A 392 27.97 9.46 -20.26
C PHE A 392 28.37 10.26 -19.00
N GLY A 393 29.66 10.56 -18.83
CA GLY A 393 30.15 11.44 -17.76
C GLY A 393 29.56 12.85 -17.86
N ILE A 394 29.49 13.43 -19.06
CA ILE A 394 28.85 14.73 -19.31
C ILE A 394 27.35 14.65 -18.98
N PHE A 395 26.65 13.62 -19.47
CA PHE A 395 25.23 13.38 -19.16
C PHE A 395 24.99 13.35 -17.64
N LYS A 396 25.78 12.56 -16.92
CA LYS A 396 25.73 12.42 -15.46
C LYS A 396 25.97 13.77 -14.77
N LEU A 397 27.03 14.47 -15.13
CA LEU A 397 27.41 15.76 -14.54
C LEU A 397 26.32 16.83 -14.73
N TYR A 398 25.80 16.99 -15.95
CA TYR A 398 24.78 17.99 -16.25
C TYR A 398 23.43 17.68 -15.61
N LEU A 399 23.05 16.40 -15.47
CA LEU A 399 21.87 16.04 -14.67
C LEU A 399 22.07 16.36 -13.19
N VAL A 400 23.25 16.06 -12.63
CA VAL A 400 23.58 16.44 -11.25
C VAL A 400 23.54 17.97 -11.08
N TYR A 401 24.03 18.74 -12.05
CA TYR A 401 23.87 20.20 -12.06
C TYR A 401 22.42 20.63 -12.13
N ALA A 402 21.61 20.06 -13.01
CA ALA A 402 20.19 20.40 -13.13
C ALA A 402 19.44 20.13 -11.82
N ILE A 403 19.71 18.99 -11.18
CA ILE A 403 19.14 18.64 -9.87
C ILE A 403 19.63 19.63 -8.79
N GLY A 404 20.93 19.89 -8.73
CA GLY A 404 21.53 20.84 -7.79
C GLY A 404 20.99 22.27 -7.96
N ALA A 405 20.85 22.74 -9.20
CA ALA A 405 20.23 24.01 -9.54
C ALA A 405 18.78 24.07 -9.07
N THR A 406 18.01 23.00 -9.29
CA THR A 406 16.62 22.90 -8.80
C THR A 406 16.58 23.01 -7.27
N VAL A 407 17.48 22.31 -6.57
CA VAL A 407 17.59 22.38 -5.11
C VAL A 407 17.90 23.80 -4.64
N VAL A 408 18.87 24.48 -5.27
CA VAL A 408 19.23 25.87 -4.96
C VAL A 408 18.05 26.81 -5.20
N GLN A 409 17.33 26.67 -6.33
CA GLN A 409 16.16 27.48 -6.66
C GLN A 409 15.01 27.29 -5.65
N LEU A 410 14.83 26.07 -5.14
CA LEU A 410 13.82 25.75 -4.16
C LEU A 410 14.18 26.19 -2.73
N THR A 411 15.44 26.56 -2.47
CA THR A 411 15.96 26.90 -1.14
C THR A 411 16.28 28.39 -1.00
N GLN A 412 16.89 29.01 -2.01
CA GLN A 412 17.36 30.39 -2.03
C GLN A 412 16.74 31.18 -3.19
N ARG A 413 16.36 32.45 -2.95
CA ARG A 413 16.07 33.42 -4.03
C ARG A 413 17.39 34.05 -4.47
N GLY A 414 18.03 33.50 -5.50
CA GLY A 414 19.28 34.00 -6.07
C GLY A 414 19.30 33.89 -7.60
N PRO A 415 20.21 34.59 -8.30
CA PRO A 415 20.23 34.59 -9.75
C PRO A 415 20.62 33.21 -10.32
N GLY A 416 19.90 32.78 -11.36
CA GLY A 416 20.54 32.63 -12.67
C GLY A 416 20.98 31.24 -13.14
N PHE A 417 20.39 30.15 -12.67
CA PHE A 417 20.48 28.87 -13.39
C PHE A 417 19.11 28.50 -13.89
N SER A 418 19.00 28.15 -15.17
CA SER A 418 17.82 27.43 -15.67
C SER A 418 18.09 25.95 -15.49
N PRO A 419 17.46 25.26 -14.51
CA PRO A 419 17.60 23.82 -14.36
C PRO A 419 17.18 23.09 -15.64
N GLU A 420 16.18 23.65 -16.34
CA GLU A 420 15.68 23.16 -17.62
C GLU A 420 16.77 23.23 -18.71
N SER A 421 17.53 24.31 -18.78
CA SER A 421 18.63 24.43 -19.76
C SER A 421 19.76 23.43 -19.49
N LEU A 422 20.11 23.20 -18.23
CA LEU A 422 21.10 22.21 -17.83
C LEU A 422 20.62 20.78 -18.11
N TYR A 423 19.34 20.52 -17.83
CA TYR A 423 18.66 19.26 -18.14
C TYR A 423 18.65 18.98 -19.66
N THR A 424 18.26 19.96 -20.47
CA THR A 424 18.28 19.85 -21.94
C THR A 424 19.70 19.57 -22.45
N THR A 425 20.72 20.22 -21.88
CA THR A 425 22.12 19.94 -22.24
C THR A 425 22.51 18.49 -21.91
N ALA A 426 22.08 17.96 -20.76
CA ALA A 426 22.30 16.55 -20.46
C ALA A 426 21.63 15.64 -21.48
N LEU A 427 20.38 15.91 -21.86
CA LEU A 427 19.62 15.08 -22.81
C LEU A 427 20.26 14.97 -24.21
N GLN A 428 21.09 15.94 -24.62
CA GLN A 428 21.87 15.82 -25.86
C GLN A 428 22.81 14.61 -25.88
N HIS A 429 23.21 14.13 -24.70
CA HIS A 429 24.07 12.98 -24.50
C HIS A 429 23.31 11.70 -24.11
N ILE A 430 21.97 11.70 -24.18
CA ILE A 430 21.14 10.54 -23.78
C ILE A 430 21.44 9.27 -24.59
N SER A 431 21.88 9.39 -25.84
CA SER A 431 22.28 8.24 -26.65
C SER A 431 23.42 7.44 -26.00
N ALA A 432 24.37 8.10 -25.34
CA ALA A 432 25.41 7.44 -24.59
C ALA A 432 24.87 6.68 -23.38
N ALA A 433 23.80 7.19 -22.75
CA ALA A 433 23.07 6.52 -21.68
C ALA A 433 22.14 5.40 -22.17
N ARG A 434 21.79 5.34 -23.47
CA ARG A 434 21.03 4.23 -24.07
C ARG A 434 21.93 3.06 -24.47
N GLU A 435 23.13 3.39 -24.94
CA GLU A 435 24.14 2.42 -25.39
C GLU A 435 25.10 1.95 -24.28
N SER A 436 25.04 2.56 -23.09
CA SER A 436 25.89 2.19 -21.97
C SER A 436 25.51 0.82 -21.40
N GLY A 437 26.43 0.21 -20.66
CA GLY A 437 26.17 -1.01 -19.91
C GLY A 437 24.94 -0.85 -19.01
N THR A 438 24.32 -1.98 -18.66
CA THR A 438 23.02 -2.00 -18.00
C THR A 438 23.02 -1.33 -16.63
N VAL A 439 24.15 -1.26 -15.91
CA VAL A 439 24.29 -0.54 -14.63
C VAL A 439 24.22 0.98 -14.83
N GLN A 440 24.91 1.51 -15.84
CA GLN A 440 24.87 2.93 -16.19
C GLN A 440 23.46 3.38 -16.60
N ASN A 441 22.71 2.50 -17.27
CA ASN A 441 21.31 2.79 -17.62
C ASN A 441 20.44 2.96 -16.35
N ILE A 442 20.69 2.17 -15.30
CA ILE A 442 20.01 2.32 -14.01
C ILE A 442 20.41 3.64 -13.34
N GLU A 443 21.70 4.02 -13.35
CA GLU A 443 22.15 5.34 -12.85
C GLU A 443 21.45 6.49 -13.58
N ALA A 444 21.36 6.42 -14.91
CA ALA A 444 20.71 7.42 -15.74
C ALA A 444 19.21 7.56 -15.43
N MET A 445 18.47 6.44 -15.40
CA MET A 445 17.04 6.44 -15.04
C MET A 445 16.83 7.00 -13.62
N THR A 446 17.72 6.66 -12.68
CA THR A 446 17.65 7.15 -11.29
C THR A 446 17.84 8.67 -11.23
N LEU A 447 18.80 9.22 -11.96
CA LEU A 447 19.01 10.68 -12.06
C LEU A 447 17.81 11.40 -12.68
N LEU A 448 17.25 10.87 -13.77
CA LEU A 448 16.06 11.43 -14.42
C LEU A 448 14.87 11.45 -13.45
N VAL A 449 14.62 10.36 -12.72
CA VAL A 449 13.59 10.30 -11.68
C VAL A 449 13.83 11.37 -10.60
N MET A 450 15.07 11.52 -10.13
CA MET A 450 15.40 12.52 -9.10
C MET A 450 15.17 13.96 -9.54
N PHE A 451 15.45 14.27 -10.82
CA PHE A 451 15.15 15.57 -11.42
C PHE A 451 13.63 15.80 -11.50
N HIS A 452 12.90 14.85 -12.10
CA HIS A 452 11.46 15.00 -12.32
C HIS A 452 10.64 15.06 -11.03
N LEU A 453 11.11 14.44 -9.95
CA LEU A 453 10.51 14.57 -8.62
C LEU A 453 10.47 16.01 -8.07
N ARG A 454 11.22 16.95 -8.65
CA ARG A 454 11.31 18.36 -8.23
C ARG A 454 11.00 19.35 -9.35
N SER A 455 10.75 18.85 -10.56
CA SER A 455 10.40 19.66 -11.72
C SER A 455 8.87 19.86 -11.81
N THR A 456 8.43 20.72 -12.73
CA THR A 456 7.02 20.93 -13.07
C THR A 456 6.37 19.74 -13.77
N SER A 457 7.17 18.84 -14.36
CA SER A 457 6.71 17.63 -15.04
C SER A 457 7.02 16.39 -14.21
N SER A 458 5.99 15.81 -13.60
CA SER A 458 6.08 14.57 -12.79
C SER A 458 5.50 13.35 -13.52
N HIS A 459 5.23 13.47 -14.82
CA HIS A 459 4.64 12.40 -15.62
C HIS A 459 5.59 11.20 -15.74
N GLY A 460 5.03 9.99 -15.75
CA GLY A 460 5.80 8.77 -16.04
C GLY A 460 6.75 8.28 -14.94
N LEU A 461 6.88 9.00 -13.81
CA LEU A 461 7.84 8.68 -12.73
C LEU A 461 7.76 7.22 -12.25
N TRP A 462 6.55 6.69 -12.07
CA TRP A 462 6.36 5.30 -11.65
C TRP A 462 6.87 4.29 -12.68
N TYR A 463 6.62 4.55 -13.97
CA TYR A 463 7.09 3.66 -15.04
C TYR A 463 8.62 3.68 -15.13
N MET A 464 9.22 4.87 -15.03
CA MET A 464 10.67 5.05 -15.11
C MET A 464 11.40 4.38 -13.93
N ILE A 465 10.94 4.61 -12.69
CA ILE A 465 11.54 3.94 -11.53
C ILE A 465 11.29 2.43 -11.55
N GLY A 466 10.12 1.98 -12.03
CA GLY A 466 9.82 0.57 -12.22
C GLY A 466 10.72 -0.09 -13.28
N LEU A 467 11.07 0.61 -14.35
CA LEU A 467 12.02 0.13 -15.35
C LEU A 467 13.44 0.03 -14.78
N ALA A 468 13.86 1.02 -13.99
CA ALA A 468 15.13 0.97 -13.26
C ALA A 468 15.20 -0.22 -12.29
N MET A 469 14.10 -0.50 -11.57
CA MET A 469 14.01 -1.66 -10.69
C MET A 469 14.05 -2.98 -11.46
N ARG A 470 13.25 -3.13 -12.53
CA ARG A 470 13.28 -4.35 -13.37
C ARG A 470 14.66 -4.60 -14.00
N THR A 471 15.34 -3.54 -14.44
CA THR A 471 16.72 -3.64 -14.94
C THR A 471 17.67 -4.05 -13.82
N SER A 472 17.48 -3.54 -12.59
CA SER A 472 18.27 -3.98 -11.42
C SER A 472 18.05 -5.46 -11.09
N ILE A 473 16.84 -5.97 -11.32
CA ILE A 473 16.49 -7.39 -11.15
C ILE A 473 17.16 -8.23 -12.23
N ASP A 474 17.06 -7.82 -13.49
CA ASP A 474 17.65 -8.49 -14.65
C ASP A 474 19.17 -8.67 -14.50
N LEU A 475 19.86 -7.68 -13.93
CA LEU A 475 21.29 -7.75 -13.63
C LEU A 475 21.66 -8.49 -12.36
N GLY A 476 20.67 -8.97 -11.60
CA GLY A 476 20.90 -9.65 -10.34
C GLY A 476 21.43 -8.74 -9.22
N LEU A 477 21.24 -7.41 -9.29
CA LEU A 477 21.74 -6.50 -8.23
C LEU A 477 21.08 -6.72 -6.86
N HIS A 478 19.93 -7.40 -6.84
CA HIS A 478 19.19 -7.80 -5.67
C HIS A 478 19.69 -9.12 -5.04
N ARG A 479 20.63 -9.82 -5.70
CA ARG A 479 21.09 -11.16 -5.31
C ARG A 479 22.54 -11.18 -4.81
N ALA A 480 22.78 -11.67 -3.59
CA ALA A 480 24.10 -11.88 -3.02
C ALA A 480 24.96 -12.85 -3.86
N ALA A 481 24.34 -13.85 -4.51
CA ALA A 481 25.04 -14.78 -5.40
C ALA A 481 25.74 -14.06 -6.58
N HIS A 482 25.21 -12.94 -7.05
CA HIS A 482 25.82 -12.15 -8.13
C HIS A 482 27.01 -11.31 -7.66
N GLU A 483 27.19 -11.11 -6.35
CA GLU A 483 28.35 -10.41 -5.78
C GLU A 483 29.59 -11.29 -5.75
N GLN A 484 29.42 -12.62 -5.62
CA GLN A 484 30.52 -13.58 -5.51
C GLN A 484 31.44 -13.59 -6.74
N ASN A 485 30.91 -13.19 -7.89
CA ASN A 485 31.64 -13.14 -9.16
C ASN A 485 32.41 -11.81 -9.35
N ILE A 486 32.34 -10.88 -8.39
CA ILE A 486 32.97 -9.56 -8.46
C ILE A 486 34.17 -9.53 -7.52
N THR A 487 35.36 -9.41 -8.08
CA THR A 487 36.62 -9.44 -7.32
C THR A 487 37.00 -8.11 -6.69
N GLU A 488 36.35 -7.01 -7.10
CA GLU A 488 36.66 -5.64 -6.66
C GLU A 488 35.66 -5.14 -5.61
N PRO A 489 36.06 -4.99 -4.33
CA PRO A 489 35.16 -4.54 -3.26
C PRO A 489 34.46 -3.18 -3.52
N PRO A 490 35.13 -2.15 -4.09
CA PRO A 490 34.47 -0.87 -4.39
C PRO A 490 33.30 -1.02 -5.39
N VAL A 491 33.43 -1.92 -6.37
CA VAL A 491 32.39 -2.19 -7.37
C VAL A 491 31.17 -2.85 -6.73
N VAL A 492 31.38 -3.78 -5.78
CA VAL A 492 30.30 -4.39 -4.99
C VAL A 492 29.55 -3.31 -4.21
N GLN A 493 30.27 -2.44 -3.49
CA GLN A 493 29.64 -1.38 -2.71
C GLN A 493 28.87 -0.39 -3.60
N GLN A 494 29.41 0.00 -4.76
CA GLN A 494 28.69 0.85 -5.71
C GLN A 494 27.37 0.20 -6.18
N ARG A 495 27.39 -1.10 -6.51
CA ARG A 495 26.19 -1.85 -6.92
C ARG A 495 25.16 -1.95 -5.79
N ARG A 496 25.59 -2.22 -4.55
CA ARG A 496 24.71 -2.21 -3.37
C ARG A 496 24.07 -0.83 -3.19
N ARG A 497 24.85 0.24 -3.22
CA ARG A 497 24.33 1.62 -3.09
C ARG A 497 23.33 1.97 -4.18
N LEU A 498 23.59 1.57 -5.43
CA LEU A 498 22.68 1.77 -6.54
C LEU A 498 21.35 1.02 -6.33
N PHE A 499 21.41 -0.29 -6.06
CA PHE A 499 20.21 -1.10 -5.83
C PHE A 499 19.35 -0.54 -4.70
N TRP A 500 19.94 -0.26 -3.53
CA TRP A 500 19.20 0.24 -2.38
C TRP A 500 18.66 1.67 -2.58
N SER A 501 19.34 2.51 -3.38
CA SER A 501 18.82 3.82 -3.78
C SER A 501 17.58 3.69 -4.68
N VAL A 502 17.64 2.80 -5.69
CA VAL A 502 16.49 2.51 -6.57
C VAL A 502 15.34 1.91 -5.78
N TYR A 503 15.61 0.94 -4.90
CA TYR A 503 14.65 0.36 -3.98
C TYR A 503 13.95 1.45 -3.16
N SER A 504 14.71 2.32 -2.50
CA SER A 504 14.15 3.37 -1.65
C SER A 504 13.28 4.36 -2.42
N LEU A 505 13.72 4.80 -3.61
CA LEU A 505 12.95 5.68 -4.48
C LEU A 505 11.67 5.00 -4.98
N GLU A 506 11.76 3.75 -5.42
CA GLU A 506 10.62 3.00 -5.92
C GLU A 506 9.54 2.81 -4.84
N ARG A 507 9.93 2.35 -3.64
CA ARG A 507 8.99 2.23 -2.51
C ARG A 507 8.31 3.56 -2.23
N THR A 508 9.09 4.64 -2.19
CA THR A 508 8.57 5.97 -1.91
C THR A 508 7.53 6.40 -2.94
N ILE A 509 7.84 6.25 -4.24
CA ILE A 509 6.98 6.67 -5.35
C ILE A 509 5.74 5.78 -5.45
N ALA A 510 5.91 4.45 -5.45
CA ALA A 510 4.82 3.50 -5.60
C ALA A 510 3.80 3.61 -4.45
N VAL A 511 4.27 3.65 -3.19
CA VAL A 511 3.41 3.82 -2.01
C VAL A 511 2.67 5.17 -2.06
N SER A 512 3.37 6.23 -2.46
CA SER A 512 2.76 7.55 -2.67
C SER A 512 1.66 7.51 -3.73
N LEU A 513 1.81 6.75 -4.80
CA LEU A 513 0.81 6.67 -5.87
C LEU A 513 -0.26 5.59 -5.63
N GLY A 514 -0.18 4.83 -4.55
CA GLY A 514 -1.09 3.70 -4.33
C GLY A 514 -0.88 2.54 -5.29
N ARG A 515 0.36 2.31 -5.72
CA ARG A 515 0.70 1.31 -6.75
C ARG A 515 1.45 0.11 -6.16
N PRO A 516 1.29 -1.09 -6.75
CA PRO A 516 2.09 -2.25 -6.38
C PRO A 516 3.60 -2.00 -6.53
N LEU A 517 4.37 -2.71 -5.72
CA LEU A 517 5.84 -2.68 -5.70
C LEU A 517 6.39 -3.72 -6.70
N SER A 518 7.51 -3.45 -7.39
CA SER A 518 7.96 -4.37 -8.48
C SER A 518 8.65 -5.65 -7.98
N ILE A 519 9.20 -5.65 -6.76
CA ILE A 519 9.87 -6.80 -6.15
C ILE A 519 9.42 -6.96 -4.71
N ALA A 520 9.20 -8.19 -4.26
CA ALA A 520 8.90 -8.49 -2.85
C ALA A 520 10.17 -8.57 -2.01
N ASP A 521 10.10 -8.14 -0.75
CA ASP A 521 11.28 -8.10 0.15
C ASP A 521 11.88 -9.49 0.44
N ASN A 522 11.13 -10.58 0.25
CA ASN A 522 11.63 -11.95 0.41
C ASN A 522 12.44 -12.46 -0.80
N GLN A 523 12.47 -11.70 -1.90
CA GLN A 523 13.30 -11.99 -3.07
C GLN A 523 14.66 -11.28 -3.01
N ILE A 524 14.92 -10.49 -1.97
CA ILE A 524 16.11 -9.66 -1.83
C ILE A 524 17.00 -10.28 -0.76
N ASP A 525 18.18 -10.78 -1.16
CA ASP A 525 19.19 -11.36 -0.26
C ASP A 525 20.51 -10.56 -0.26
N VAL A 526 20.62 -9.50 -1.08
CA VAL A 526 21.76 -8.57 -1.05
C VAL A 526 21.81 -7.75 0.25
N GLU A 527 23.01 -7.58 0.79
CA GLU A 527 23.24 -6.84 2.03
C GLU A 527 23.14 -5.31 1.83
N LEU A 528 22.96 -4.58 2.94
CA LEU A 528 23.05 -3.12 2.94
C LEU A 528 24.50 -2.67 2.66
N PRO A 529 24.71 -1.50 2.03
CA PRO A 529 26.05 -0.95 1.80
C PRO A 529 26.72 -0.51 3.12
N HIS A 530 28.05 -0.37 3.09
CA HIS A 530 28.80 0.20 4.20
C HIS A 530 28.51 1.70 4.39
N ALA A 531 28.60 2.18 5.64
CA ALA A 531 28.27 3.56 5.99
C ALA A 531 29.25 4.60 5.43
N ILE A 532 30.52 4.22 5.20
CA ILE A 532 31.57 5.09 4.65
C ILE A 532 31.90 4.61 3.23
N ILE A 533 31.93 5.54 2.28
CA ILE A 533 32.16 5.24 0.86
C ILE A 533 33.64 4.94 0.54
N SER A 534 34.60 5.67 1.13
CA SER A 534 36.04 5.53 0.85
C SER A 534 36.82 4.99 2.07
N ASP A 535 37.57 3.88 1.89
CA ASP A 535 38.45 3.24 2.90
C ASP A 535 39.90 3.80 2.90
N GLY A 536 40.11 5.03 2.43
CA GLY A 536 41.46 5.61 2.31
C GLY A 536 42.05 6.01 3.68
N ASP A 537 43.09 5.30 4.12
CA ASP A 537 44.03 5.76 5.15
C ASP A 537 44.62 7.12 4.75
N LEU A 538 44.09 8.21 5.31
CA LEU A 538 44.73 9.52 5.57
C LEU A 538 43.71 10.46 6.26
N GLN A 539 44.00 10.86 7.50
CA GLN A 539 43.25 11.84 8.30
C GLN A 539 43.37 13.30 7.74
N PRO A 540 43.04 14.35 8.52
CA PRO A 540 41.78 15.06 8.64
C PRO A 540 41.91 16.45 7.97
N ALA A 541 41.57 16.56 6.69
CA ALA A 541 41.52 17.85 6.00
C ALA A 541 40.33 17.89 5.04
N GLY A 542 39.14 18.07 5.61
CA GLY A 542 37.87 18.24 4.89
C GLY A 542 37.24 16.91 4.48
N ALA A 543 36.37 16.36 5.34
CA ALA A 543 35.47 15.29 4.91
C ALA A 543 34.74 15.74 3.63
N LEU A 544 34.95 15.04 2.52
CA LEU A 544 34.16 15.30 1.31
C LEU A 544 32.68 15.16 1.68
N ALA A 545 31.91 16.24 1.48
CA ALA A 545 30.48 16.23 1.76
C ALA A 545 29.81 15.15 0.89
N GLY A 546 29.21 14.16 1.54
CA GLY A 546 28.57 13.00 0.88
C GLY A 546 29.22 11.65 1.16
N ASN A 547 30.38 11.57 1.83
CA ASN A 547 31.04 10.28 2.09
C ASN A 547 30.38 9.40 3.17
N ASP A 548 29.61 10.01 4.07
CA ASP A 548 28.82 9.30 5.10
C ASP A 548 27.39 9.08 4.59
N ILE A 549 27.00 7.81 4.50
CA ILE A 549 25.69 7.37 4.02
C ILE A 549 24.84 6.72 5.13
N THR A 550 25.21 6.94 6.39
CA THR A 550 24.48 6.41 7.56
C THR A 550 22.99 6.74 7.50
N LEU A 551 22.63 7.97 7.09
CA LEU A 551 21.24 8.36 6.87
C LEU A 551 20.57 7.43 5.85
N ALA A 552 21.16 7.21 4.67
CA ALA A 552 20.58 6.34 3.65
C ALA A 552 20.32 4.92 4.18
N ILE A 553 21.26 4.35 4.93
CA ILE A 553 21.13 3.01 5.53
C ILE A 553 19.94 2.96 6.51
N VAL A 554 19.84 3.94 7.40
CA VAL A 554 18.72 4.09 8.34
C VAL A 554 17.39 4.20 7.60
N LEU A 555 17.35 4.96 6.50
CA LEU A 555 16.16 5.10 5.67
C LEU A 555 15.82 3.82 4.90
N PHE A 556 16.80 3.07 4.38
CA PHE A 556 16.56 1.79 3.71
C PHE A 556 15.88 0.79 4.65
N ARG A 557 16.31 0.74 5.92
CA ARG A 557 15.65 -0.08 6.95
C ARG A 557 14.20 0.35 7.19
N LEU A 558 13.93 1.65 7.28
CA LEU A 558 12.56 2.16 7.40
C LEU A 558 11.71 1.79 6.18
N ARG A 559 12.27 1.87 4.96
CA ARG A 559 11.56 1.51 3.72
C ARG A 559 11.18 0.03 3.65
N ARG A 560 11.94 -0.87 4.28
CA ARG A 560 11.53 -2.29 4.43
C ARG A 560 10.31 -2.42 5.35
N ILE A 561 10.24 -1.65 6.43
CA ILE A 561 9.05 -1.63 7.30
C ILE A 561 7.84 -1.07 6.54
N GLU A 562 8.01 0.04 5.81
CA GLU A 562 6.94 0.59 4.94
C GLU A 562 6.49 -0.42 3.87
N SER A 563 7.40 -1.18 3.27
CA SER A 563 7.06 -2.24 2.31
C SER A 563 6.19 -3.33 2.96
N ARG A 564 6.54 -3.77 4.18
CA ARG A 564 5.73 -4.72 4.97
C ARG A 564 4.36 -4.15 5.31
N ILE A 565 4.28 -2.88 5.69
CA ILE A 565 3.01 -2.18 5.94
C ILE A 565 2.16 -2.19 4.66
N HIS A 566 2.73 -1.78 3.53
CA HIS A 566 2.03 -1.75 2.25
C HIS A 566 1.48 -3.13 1.87
N HIS A 567 2.30 -4.18 1.93
CA HIS A 567 1.88 -5.53 1.59
C HIS A 567 0.85 -6.13 2.58
N SER A 568 0.91 -5.74 3.85
CA SER A 568 0.06 -6.31 4.90
C SER A 568 -1.29 -5.61 5.03
N VAL A 569 -1.31 -4.27 4.89
CA VAL A 569 -2.47 -3.42 5.17
C VAL A 569 -3.23 -3.05 3.89
N TYR A 570 -2.52 -2.80 2.79
CA TYR A 570 -3.11 -2.29 1.54
C TYR A 570 -3.41 -3.40 0.52
N ARG A 571 -3.72 -4.60 1.02
CA ARG A 571 -4.10 -5.77 0.23
C ARG A 571 -5.60 -5.76 -0.08
N THR A 572 -6.00 -6.41 -1.17
CA THR A 572 -7.40 -6.41 -1.66
C THR A 572 -8.20 -7.63 -1.22
N ASP A 573 -7.55 -8.68 -0.74
CA ASP A 573 -8.17 -9.98 -0.44
C ASP A 573 -8.72 -10.08 0.99
N ARG A 574 -8.52 -9.06 1.85
CA ARG A 574 -9.02 -9.02 3.23
C ARG A 574 -9.62 -7.67 3.57
N THR A 575 -10.64 -7.67 4.44
CA THR A 575 -11.23 -6.44 4.99
C THR A 575 -10.33 -5.82 6.04
N LEU A 576 -10.49 -4.52 6.31
CA LEU A 576 -9.70 -3.81 7.31
C LEU A 576 -9.90 -4.38 8.72
N ASP A 577 -11.11 -4.81 9.08
CA ASP A 577 -11.38 -5.44 10.38
C ASP A 577 -10.52 -6.69 10.61
N ALA A 578 -10.37 -7.53 9.58
CA ALA A 578 -9.55 -8.73 9.63
C ALA A 578 -8.03 -8.43 9.69
N LEU A 579 -7.62 -7.20 9.37
CA LEU A 579 -6.23 -6.75 9.38
C LEU A 579 -5.88 -5.97 10.66
N ARG A 580 -6.86 -5.60 11.48
CA ARG A 580 -6.66 -4.84 12.72
C ARG A 580 -5.62 -5.46 13.68
N PRO A 581 -5.55 -6.80 13.87
CA PRO A 581 -4.54 -7.41 14.73
C PRO A 581 -3.10 -7.21 14.24
N LYS A 582 -2.89 -6.95 12.94
CA LYS A 582 -1.55 -6.69 12.39
C LYS A 582 -1.00 -5.33 12.78
N LEU A 583 -1.86 -4.41 13.24
CA LEU A 583 -1.48 -3.04 13.55
C LEU A 583 -0.45 -2.99 14.68
N ASP A 584 -0.66 -3.78 15.74
CA ASP A 584 0.22 -3.81 16.91
C ASP A 584 1.62 -4.31 16.54
N ARG A 585 1.73 -5.42 15.80
CA ARG A 585 3.02 -5.98 15.36
C ARG A 585 3.79 -5.00 14.46
N LEU A 586 3.12 -4.38 13.49
CA LEU A 586 3.76 -3.41 12.58
C LEU A 586 4.13 -2.11 13.31
N TYR A 587 3.34 -1.70 14.31
CA TYR A 587 3.62 -0.56 15.16
C TYR A 587 4.84 -0.81 16.05
N GLN A 588 4.96 -2.00 16.65
CA GLN A 588 6.14 -2.40 17.42
C GLN A 588 7.41 -2.40 16.57
N LEU A 589 7.34 -2.85 15.32
CA LEU A 589 8.47 -2.76 14.38
C LEU A 589 8.89 -1.31 14.15
N LEU A 590 7.94 -0.40 13.91
CA LEU A 590 8.23 1.03 13.79
C LEU A 590 8.87 1.58 15.08
N GLN A 591 8.32 1.26 16.24
CA GLN A 591 8.85 1.71 17.53
C GLN A 591 10.27 1.20 17.79
N SER A 592 10.55 -0.07 17.50
CA SER A 592 11.89 -0.65 17.60
C SER A 592 12.90 0.06 16.70
N TRP A 593 12.49 0.37 15.46
CA TRP A 593 13.32 1.16 14.54
C TRP A 593 13.59 2.55 15.10
N ARG A 594 12.57 3.23 15.65
CA ARG A 594 12.72 4.56 16.25
C ARG A 594 13.64 4.54 17.46
N ALA A 595 13.53 3.52 18.32
CA ALA A 595 14.41 3.35 19.47
C ALA A 595 15.86 3.12 19.04
N SER A 596 16.08 2.33 17.99
CA SER A 596 17.42 2.09 17.44
C SER A 596 18.04 3.31 16.73
N LEU A 597 17.26 4.35 16.42
CA LEU A 597 17.74 5.50 15.63
C LEU A 597 18.94 6.19 16.28
N THR A 598 18.94 6.33 17.61
CA THR A 598 20.02 6.99 18.36
C THR A 598 21.33 6.21 18.36
N ASP A 599 21.28 4.91 18.07
CA ASP A 599 22.47 4.06 17.96
C ASP A 599 23.25 4.36 16.67
N TRP A 600 22.57 4.90 15.66
CA TRP A 600 23.15 5.20 14.34
C TRP A 600 23.40 6.70 14.16
N ILE A 601 22.45 7.53 14.58
CA ILE A 601 22.51 8.99 14.36
C ILE A 601 22.28 9.68 15.71
N PRO A 602 23.24 10.53 16.17
CA PRO A 602 23.08 11.28 17.40
C PRO A 602 21.81 12.13 17.42
N ALA A 603 21.15 12.25 18.58
CA ALA A 603 19.89 12.98 18.72
C ALA A 603 20.00 14.47 18.31
N SER A 604 21.19 15.07 18.43
CA SER A 604 21.46 16.45 18.04
C SER A 604 21.75 16.63 16.54
N HIS A 605 21.88 15.55 15.78
CA HIS A 605 22.20 15.61 14.36
C HIS A 605 20.97 16.07 13.54
N PRO A 606 21.13 16.97 12.53
CA PRO A 606 20.02 17.44 11.71
C PRO A 606 19.22 16.32 11.03
N ASP A 607 19.90 15.26 10.61
CA ASP A 607 19.29 14.12 9.92
C ASP A 607 18.31 13.33 10.78
N THR A 608 18.45 13.37 12.11
CA THR A 608 17.52 12.73 13.05
C THR A 608 16.12 13.29 12.87
N ASN A 609 15.98 14.61 12.65
CA ASN A 609 14.67 15.23 12.40
C ASN A 609 14.05 14.74 11.09
N TYR A 610 14.86 14.53 10.05
CA TYR A 610 14.40 14.02 8.77
C TYR A 610 13.98 12.55 8.86
N ALA A 611 14.75 11.73 9.57
CA ALA A 611 14.41 10.33 9.85
C ALA A 611 13.10 10.22 10.65
N LEU A 612 12.91 11.06 11.67
CA LEU A 612 11.66 11.11 12.46
C LEU A 612 10.46 11.61 11.66
N LEU A 613 10.65 12.54 10.71
CA LEU A 613 9.60 12.92 9.76
C LEU A 613 9.13 11.71 8.95
N LEU A 614 10.06 10.91 8.42
CA LEU A 614 9.71 9.73 7.63
C LEU A 614 9.12 8.61 8.49
N TYR A 615 9.54 8.48 9.74
CA TYR A 615 8.88 7.60 10.72
C TYR A 615 7.40 7.97 10.90
N ASN A 616 7.10 9.26 11.12
CA ASN A 616 5.73 9.71 11.29
C ASN A 616 4.90 9.49 10.01
N ARG A 617 5.52 9.62 8.83
CA ARG A 617 4.89 9.23 7.56
C ARG A 617 4.55 7.74 7.53
N ALA A 618 5.46 6.85 7.94
CA ALA A 618 5.22 5.41 7.98
C ALA A 618 4.15 5.03 9.02
N LEU A 619 4.14 5.71 10.17
CA LEU A 619 3.12 5.53 11.22
C LEU A 619 1.73 5.95 10.73
N ARG A 620 1.63 7.10 10.04
CA ARG A 620 0.38 7.52 9.39
C ARG A 620 -0.04 6.51 8.32
N LEU A 621 0.88 6.06 7.47
CA LEU A 621 0.61 5.05 6.44
C LEU A 621 0.05 3.75 7.05
N LEU A 622 0.57 3.32 8.20
CA LEU A 622 0.10 2.14 8.90
C LEU A 622 -1.35 2.29 9.41
N ILE A 623 -1.66 3.41 10.06
CA ILE A 623 -2.91 3.55 10.82
C ILE A 623 -4.04 4.17 10.00
N GLN A 624 -3.73 5.08 9.06
CA GLN A 624 -4.73 5.87 8.35
C GLN A 624 -5.88 5.06 7.73
N PRO A 625 -5.65 3.89 7.11
CA PRO A 625 -6.75 3.10 6.53
C PRO A 625 -7.81 2.70 7.55
N PHE A 626 -7.42 2.53 8.81
CA PHE A 626 -8.29 2.07 9.89
C PHE A 626 -9.09 3.22 10.53
N LEU A 627 -8.76 4.48 10.30
CA LEU A 627 -9.45 5.62 10.94
C LEU A 627 -10.99 5.58 10.86
N PRO A 628 -11.63 5.17 9.74
CA PRO A 628 -13.09 5.09 9.67
C PRO A 628 -13.73 4.04 10.60
N ILE A 629 -12.98 3.02 11.01
CA ILE A 629 -13.46 1.91 11.85
C ILE A 629 -12.95 1.98 13.30
N LEU A 630 -11.99 2.87 13.59
CA LEU A 630 -11.45 3.04 14.93
C LEU A 630 -12.32 4.01 15.76
N PRO A 631 -12.70 3.65 17.01
CA PRO A 631 -13.29 4.60 17.92
C PRO A 631 -12.25 5.62 18.38
N VAL A 632 -12.68 6.82 18.78
CA VAL A 632 -11.78 7.90 19.26
C VAL A 632 -10.99 7.51 20.50
N SER A 633 -11.55 6.62 21.33
CA SER A 633 -10.90 6.08 22.51
C SER A 633 -9.74 5.13 22.17
N ASP A 634 -9.64 4.65 20.93
CA ASP A 634 -8.55 3.78 20.50
C ASP A 634 -7.23 4.57 20.46
N PRO A 635 -6.15 4.09 21.11
CA PRO A 635 -4.86 4.79 21.13
C PRO A 635 -4.28 5.02 19.74
N PHE A 636 -4.56 4.15 18.76
CA PHE A 636 -4.08 4.31 17.39
C PHE A 636 -4.70 5.50 16.68
N TYR A 637 -5.96 5.85 16.99
CA TYR A 637 -6.59 7.05 16.45
C TYR A 637 -5.78 8.30 16.83
N GLY A 638 -5.52 8.47 18.13
CA GLY A 638 -4.71 9.59 18.63
C GLY A 638 -3.25 9.56 18.17
N LEU A 639 -2.66 8.36 17.96
CA LEU A 639 -1.33 8.22 17.37
C LEU A 639 -1.28 8.69 15.91
N CYS A 640 -2.28 8.34 15.09
CA CYS A 640 -2.35 8.77 13.70
C CYS A 640 -2.50 10.29 13.58
N MET A 641 -3.36 10.89 14.42
CA MET A 641 -3.54 12.34 14.48
C MET A 641 -2.25 13.06 14.88
N ARG A 642 -1.56 12.59 15.93
CA ARG A 642 -0.27 13.13 16.34
C ARG A 642 0.81 12.98 15.27
N ALA A 643 0.90 11.82 14.62
CA ALA A 643 1.85 11.58 13.54
C ALA A 643 1.61 12.53 12.36
N ALA A 644 0.35 12.78 11.99
CA ALA A 644 -0.01 13.75 10.97
C ALA A 644 0.38 15.19 11.36
N GLY A 645 0.14 15.59 12.62
CA GLY A 645 0.56 16.89 13.14
C GLY A 645 2.09 17.05 13.13
N ASP A 646 2.81 16.04 13.60
CA ASP A 646 4.27 16.01 13.63
C ASP A 646 4.87 16.11 12.22
N ILE A 647 4.24 15.52 11.18
CA ILE A 647 4.64 15.70 9.78
C ILE A 647 4.54 17.18 9.38
N CYS A 648 3.40 17.82 9.64
CA CYS A 648 3.17 19.23 9.29
C CYS A 648 4.15 20.16 10.03
N GLN A 649 4.35 19.95 11.33
CA GLN A 649 5.30 20.73 12.13
C GLN A 649 6.76 20.49 11.72
N SER A 650 7.12 19.25 11.39
CA SER A 650 8.48 18.93 10.93
C SER A 650 8.78 19.59 9.59
N HIS A 651 7.86 19.56 8.64
CA HIS A 651 8.02 20.29 7.39
C HIS A 651 8.07 21.81 7.59
N LYS A 652 7.29 22.35 8.51
CA LYS A 652 7.38 23.77 8.90
C LYS A 652 8.77 24.12 9.44
N ARG A 653 9.33 23.32 10.35
CA ARG A 653 10.70 23.49 10.87
C ARG A 653 11.74 23.36 9.76
N LEU A 654 11.60 22.38 8.87
CA LEU A 654 12.51 22.21 7.73
C LEU A 654 12.48 23.42 6.80
N HIS A 655 11.32 24.03 6.54
CA HIS A 655 11.24 25.26 5.74
C HIS A 655 11.83 26.50 6.42
N GLN A 656 12.00 26.49 7.74
CA GLN A 656 12.75 27.53 8.46
C GLN A 656 14.26 27.39 8.26
N THR A 657 14.74 26.19 7.91
CA THR A 657 16.14 26.00 7.50
C THR A 657 16.32 26.45 6.05
N LEU A 658 17.43 27.14 5.77
CA LEU A 658 17.72 27.70 4.44
C LEU A 658 18.01 26.63 3.38
N ASP A 659 18.06 25.34 3.75
CA ASP A 659 18.55 24.25 2.92
C ASP A 659 17.47 23.21 2.56
N TYR A 660 16.18 23.47 2.79
CA TYR A 660 15.13 22.50 2.47
C TYR A 660 14.52 22.68 1.06
N GLY A 661 14.96 21.86 0.09
CA GLY A 661 14.34 21.73 -1.24
C GLY A 661 13.19 20.71 -1.24
N HIS A 662 11.96 21.16 -1.48
CA HIS A 662 10.80 20.27 -1.50
C HIS A 662 10.74 19.41 -2.79
N SER A 663 10.02 18.30 -2.72
CA SER A 663 9.74 17.42 -3.86
C SER A 663 8.24 17.19 -3.98
N PHE A 664 7.80 16.63 -5.10
CA PHE A 664 6.44 16.14 -5.29
C PHE A 664 5.95 15.29 -4.11
N ILE A 665 6.79 14.37 -3.68
CA ILE A 665 6.51 13.47 -2.56
C ILE A 665 6.36 14.23 -1.24
N ALA A 666 7.12 15.29 -1.03
CA ALA A 666 7.01 16.12 0.18
C ALA A 666 5.68 16.89 0.21
N VAL A 667 5.30 17.50 -0.91
CA VAL A 667 4.01 18.20 -1.06
C VAL A 667 2.86 17.24 -0.75
N GLN A 668 2.89 16.05 -1.36
CA GLN A 668 1.88 15.02 -1.11
C GLN A 668 1.88 14.57 0.37
N THR A 669 3.06 14.37 0.97
CA THR A 669 3.18 13.94 2.38
C THR A 669 2.52 14.94 3.32
N VAL A 670 2.76 16.25 3.11
CA VAL A 670 2.14 17.33 3.90
C VAL A 670 0.63 17.39 3.64
N PHE A 671 0.21 17.37 2.38
CA PHE A 671 -1.20 17.46 2.01
C PHE A 671 -2.02 16.32 2.63
N VAL A 672 -1.55 15.07 2.50
CA VAL A 672 -2.25 13.90 3.07
C VAL A 672 -2.25 13.94 4.61
N ALA A 673 -1.18 14.43 5.25
CA ALA A 673 -1.17 14.66 6.68
C ALA A 673 -2.23 15.71 7.09
N GLY A 674 -2.31 16.83 6.37
CA GLY A 674 -3.35 17.84 6.57
C GLY A 674 -4.76 17.27 6.42
N VAL A 675 -5.03 16.53 5.34
CA VAL A 675 -6.33 15.87 5.11
C VAL A 675 -6.65 14.87 6.23
N THR A 676 -5.64 14.18 6.77
CA THR A 676 -5.82 13.29 7.94
C THR A 676 -6.28 14.07 9.18
N LEU A 677 -5.68 15.23 9.44
CA LEU A 677 -6.09 16.11 10.54
C LEU A 677 -7.53 16.61 10.36
N LEU A 678 -7.88 17.05 9.15
CA LEU A 678 -9.23 17.54 8.85
C LEU A 678 -10.26 16.42 8.89
N TYR A 679 -9.93 15.21 8.45
CA TYR A 679 -10.81 14.05 8.59
C TYR A 679 -11.13 13.77 10.06
N GLY A 680 -10.10 13.78 10.93
CA GLY A 680 -10.30 13.54 12.34
C GLY A 680 -11.15 14.63 13.01
N LEU A 681 -10.92 15.89 12.63
CA LEU A 681 -11.74 17.03 13.08
C LEU A 681 -13.18 16.91 12.59
N TRP A 682 -13.37 16.53 11.33
CA TRP A 682 -14.69 16.43 10.71
C TRP A 682 -15.54 15.33 11.32
N THR A 683 -14.96 14.16 11.56
CA THR A 683 -15.67 13.00 12.10
C THR A 683 -15.98 13.15 13.59
N GLN A 684 -15.03 13.64 14.37
CA GLN A 684 -15.11 13.61 15.84
C GLN A 684 -15.36 14.97 16.49
N GLY A 685 -15.24 16.07 15.74
CA GLY A 685 -15.50 17.43 16.21
C GLY A 685 -14.70 17.76 17.48
N ASP A 686 -15.43 18.18 18.52
CA ASP A 686 -14.89 18.64 19.79
C ASP A 686 -14.07 17.59 20.54
N ALA A 687 -14.31 16.29 20.30
CA ALA A 687 -13.60 15.21 20.99
C ALA A 687 -12.09 15.17 20.65
N VAL A 688 -11.71 15.69 19.48
CA VAL A 688 -10.31 15.72 19.02
C VAL A 688 -9.79 17.16 18.92
N TRP A 689 -10.68 18.15 19.00
CA TRP A 689 -10.31 19.56 18.97
C TRP A 689 -9.34 19.91 20.09
N SER A 690 -8.27 20.61 19.72
CA SER A 690 -7.30 21.15 20.66
C SER A 690 -6.53 22.30 20.01
N VAL A 691 -5.94 23.15 20.84
CA VAL A 691 -5.02 24.21 20.37
C VAL A 691 -3.84 23.60 19.60
N ALA A 692 -3.39 22.40 19.99
CA ALA A 692 -2.34 21.67 19.28
C ALA A 692 -2.79 21.29 17.86
N LEU A 693 -3.98 20.68 17.70
CA LEU A 693 -4.53 20.33 16.40
C LEU A 693 -4.72 21.56 15.49
N SER A 694 -5.23 22.67 16.04
CA SER A 694 -5.35 23.93 15.29
C SER A 694 -3.98 24.44 14.82
N ASN A 695 -2.95 24.36 15.68
CA ASN A 695 -1.58 24.71 15.32
C ASN A 695 -1.00 23.82 14.22
N ASP A 696 -1.37 22.54 14.20
CA ASP A 696 -0.93 21.56 13.19
C ASP A 696 -1.60 21.81 11.84
N ILE A 697 -2.91 22.08 11.81
CA ILE A 697 -3.63 22.47 10.59
C ILE A 697 -3.04 23.75 10.01
N ARG A 698 -2.79 24.76 10.85
CA ARG A 698 -2.13 26.00 10.43
C ARG A 698 -0.70 25.77 9.93
N ALA A 699 0.04 24.83 10.53
CA ALA A 699 1.37 24.47 10.03
C ALA A 699 1.29 23.84 8.63
N CYS A 700 0.28 23.00 8.37
CA CYS A 700 0.03 22.44 7.04
C CYS A 700 -0.24 23.54 6.00
N SER A 701 -1.20 24.42 6.29
CA SER A 701 -1.56 25.58 5.44
C SER A 701 -0.34 26.44 5.11
N LEU A 702 0.44 26.82 6.14
CA LEU A 702 1.65 27.63 5.96
C LEU A 702 2.69 26.95 5.06
N VAL A 703 2.92 25.65 5.25
CA VAL A 703 3.88 24.88 4.46
C VAL A 703 3.43 24.82 2.99
N LEU A 704 2.16 24.50 2.73
CA LEU A 704 1.62 24.46 1.37
C LEU A 704 1.66 25.84 0.69
N PHE A 705 1.43 26.92 1.45
CA PHE A 705 1.61 28.29 0.95
C PHE A 705 3.06 28.55 0.54
N VAL A 706 4.03 28.26 1.40
CA VAL A 706 5.46 28.45 1.10
C VAL A 706 5.91 27.61 -0.11
N MET A 707 5.44 26.37 -0.21
CA MET A 707 5.71 25.52 -1.37
C MET A 707 5.07 26.08 -2.66
N GLY A 708 3.83 26.57 -2.59
CA GLY A 708 3.11 27.20 -3.71
C GLY A 708 3.71 28.51 -4.22
N GLU A 709 4.41 29.25 -3.36
CA GLU A 709 5.16 30.45 -3.74
C GLU A 709 6.47 30.11 -4.47
N ARG A 710 7.06 28.95 -4.17
CA ARG A 710 8.31 28.48 -4.79
C ARG A 710 8.06 27.61 -6.04
N ALA A 711 6.89 26.97 -6.11
CA ALA A 711 6.50 26.08 -7.19
C ALA A 711 5.02 26.31 -7.56
N PRO A 712 4.73 26.96 -8.71
CA PRO A 712 3.35 27.33 -9.07
C PRO A 712 2.37 26.15 -9.13
N TRP A 713 2.83 24.95 -9.54
CA TRP A 713 2.00 23.76 -9.62
C TRP A 713 1.49 23.26 -8.27
N VAL A 714 2.06 23.72 -7.15
CA VAL A 714 1.63 23.37 -5.77
C VAL A 714 0.42 24.22 -5.32
N ARG A 715 0.15 25.38 -5.95
CA ARG A 715 -0.95 26.28 -5.56
C ARG A 715 -2.30 25.59 -5.51
N LYS A 716 -2.56 24.64 -6.44
CA LYS A 716 -3.78 23.82 -6.43
C LYS A 716 -3.98 23.00 -5.15
N TYR A 717 -2.90 22.52 -4.53
CA TYR A 717 -2.97 21.76 -3.27
C TYR A 717 -3.29 22.66 -2.09
N ARG A 718 -2.66 23.84 -2.06
CA ARG A 718 -2.95 24.88 -1.08
C ARG A 718 -4.42 25.26 -1.16
N ASP A 719 -4.90 25.61 -2.35
CA ASP A 719 -6.27 26.11 -2.54
C ASP A 719 -7.30 25.03 -2.20
N ALA A 720 -7.08 23.78 -2.63
CA ALA A 720 -7.94 22.67 -2.24
C ALA A 720 -7.93 22.41 -0.71
N PHE A 721 -6.77 22.54 -0.06
CA PHE A 721 -6.67 22.36 1.39
C PHE A 721 -7.40 23.47 2.16
N GLU A 722 -7.28 24.73 1.76
CA GLU A 722 -7.97 25.86 2.40
C GLU A 722 -9.50 25.72 2.34
N VAL A 723 -10.05 25.24 1.21
CA VAL A 723 -11.48 24.95 1.08
C VAL A 723 -11.92 23.92 2.13
N LEU A 724 -11.14 22.85 2.32
CA LEU A 724 -11.44 21.83 3.32
C LEU A 724 -11.32 22.35 4.76
N VAL A 725 -10.34 23.22 5.04
CA VAL A 725 -10.18 23.85 6.35
C VAL A 725 -11.41 24.68 6.70
N ASN A 726 -11.85 25.55 5.79
CA ASN A 726 -13.00 26.42 6.01
C ASN A 726 -14.27 25.60 6.29
N ALA A 727 -14.54 24.60 5.46
CA ALA A 727 -15.68 23.72 5.68
C ALA A 727 -15.62 23.01 7.05
N ALA A 728 -14.44 22.50 7.45
CA ALA A 728 -14.29 21.82 8.72
C ALA A 728 -14.49 22.73 9.92
N LEU A 729 -14.08 23.99 9.83
CA LEU A 729 -14.27 24.99 10.89
C LEU A 729 -15.73 25.46 11.00
N GLU A 730 -16.43 25.67 9.88
CA GLU A 730 -17.86 25.98 9.86
C GLU A 730 -18.68 24.89 10.56
N LYS A 731 -18.38 23.62 10.28
CA LYS A 731 -19.05 22.48 10.91
C LYS A 731 -18.89 22.46 12.44
N LEU A 732 -17.74 22.89 12.96
CA LEU A 732 -17.52 22.99 14.41
C LEU A 732 -18.38 24.11 15.02
N GLN A 733 -18.38 25.29 14.38
CA GLN A 733 -19.18 26.43 14.83
C GLN A 733 -20.68 26.12 14.84
N ASP A 734 -21.18 25.42 13.83
CA ASP A 734 -22.59 25.01 13.74
C ASP A 734 -23.01 24.08 14.90
N LYS A 735 -22.12 23.18 15.32
CA LYS A 735 -22.36 22.30 16.48
C LYS A 735 -22.38 23.09 17.79
N GLU A 736 -21.45 24.03 17.97
CA GLU A 736 -21.43 24.90 19.15
C GLU A 736 -22.67 25.80 19.22
N CYS A 737 -23.11 26.36 18.10
CA CYS A 737 -24.31 27.18 18.00
C CYS A 737 -25.58 26.38 18.33
N GLY A 738 -25.73 25.18 17.75
CA GLY A 738 -26.85 24.28 18.05
C GLY A 738 -26.90 23.82 19.51
N LEU A 739 -25.75 23.53 20.12
CA LEU A 739 -25.65 23.19 21.54
C LEU A 739 -25.99 24.40 22.44
N ALA A 740 -25.55 25.61 22.07
CA ALA A 740 -25.87 26.84 22.80
C ALA A 740 -27.35 27.21 22.70
N GLU A 741 -27.99 27.00 21.55
CA GLU A 741 -29.43 27.17 21.36
C GLU A 741 -30.24 26.15 22.16
N MET A 742 -29.84 24.86 22.16
CA MET A 742 -30.49 23.83 22.98
C MET A 742 -30.31 24.07 24.49
N ALA A 743 -29.15 24.53 24.93
CA ALA A 743 -28.91 24.93 26.32
C ALA A 743 -29.76 26.15 26.71
N SER A 744 -29.88 27.13 25.81
CA SER A 744 -30.73 28.31 26.00
C SER A 744 -32.23 27.93 26.02
N ALA A 745 -32.65 26.97 25.20
CA ALA A 745 -34.01 26.44 25.17
C ALA A 745 -34.34 25.66 26.46
N ARG A 746 -33.41 24.85 26.98
CA ARG A 746 -33.55 24.21 28.30
C ARG A 746 -33.66 25.22 29.44
N MET A 747 -32.82 26.25 29.45
CA MET A 747 -32.91 27.32 30.45
C MET A 747 -34.22 28.12 30.37
N ARG A 748 -34.79 28.30 29.16
CA ARG A 748 -36.13 28.90 29.00
C ARG A 748 -37.24 27.96 29.48
N ALA A 749 -37.12 26.65 29.28
CA ALA A 749 -38.08 25.66 29.77
C ALA A 749 -38.04 25.49 31.30
N GLU A 750 -36.86 25.59 31.91
CA GLU A 750 -36.69 25.57 33.37
C GLU A 750 -37.20 26.88 34.02
N LYS A 751 -37.05 28.03 33.36
CA LYS A 751 -37.70 29.28 33.81
C LYS A 751 -39.22 29.24 33.69
N ALA A 752 -39.77 28.53 32.71
CA ALA A 752 -41.22 28.40 32.55
C ALA A 752 -41.87 27.46 33.58
N THR A 753 -41.11 26.57 34.21
CA THR A 753 -41.58 25.64 35.26
C THR A 753 -41.36 26.15 36.68
N GLY A 754 -40.64 27.27 36.85
CA GLY A 754 -40.31 27.88 38.15
C GLY A 754 -41.22 29.02 38.63
N SER A 755 -42.27 29.42 37.91
CA SER A 755 -43.19 30.47 38.37
C SER A 755 -44.64 29.97 38.54
N SER A 756 -44.89 29.29 39.65
CA SER A 756 -46.25 29.10 40.17
C SER A 756 -46.32 29.57 41.63
N GLY A 757 -46.95 30.72 41.83
CA GLY A 757 -47.28 31.36 43.12
C GLY A 757 -46.95 32.86 43.05
N SER A 758 -47.84 33.84 43.19
CA SER A 758 -49.20 33.90 43.74
C SER A 758 -49.82 35.29 43.47
N GLY A 759 -51.12 35.36 43.17
CA GLY A 759 -52.04 36.52 43.33
C GLY A 759 -51.96 37.65 42.29
N GLY A 760 -53.03 38.25 41.76
CA GLY A 760 -54.48 38.14 41.89
C GLY A 760 -55.16 39.32 41.16
N GLN A 761 -56.40 39.14 40.64
CA GLN A 761 -57.41 40.14 40.18
C GLN A 761 -56.98 41.18 39.10
N ASP A 762 -57.73 41.62 38.09
CA ASP A 762 -59.16 41.60 37.71
C ASP A 762 -59.28 42.03 36.22
N ALA A 763 -60.42 41.68 35.59
CA ALA A 763 -61.17 42.42 34.56
C ALA A 763 -60.65 42.67 33.11
N ASP A 764 -61.33 41.96 32.18
CA ASP A 764 -62.17 42.48 31.08
C ASP A 764 -61.71 42.46 29.58
N ARG A 765 -62.64 41.93 28.77
CA ARG A 765 -62.96 42.09 27.32
C ARG A 765 -62.00 41.67 26.18
N GLY A 766 -62.49 40.71 25.37
CA GLY A 766 -62.51 40.83 23.90
C GLY A 766 -62.25 39.58 23.05
N SER A 767 -63.32 38.83 22.70
CA SER A 767 -63.68 38.23 21.38
C SER A 767 -62.56 37.98 20.33
N ALA A 768 -62.51 36.93 19.50
CA ALA A 768 -63.20 35.65 19.26
C ALA A 768 -62.51 35.05 18.00
N GLY A 769 -62.50 33.72 17.82
CA GLY A 769 -62.19 33.13 16.50
C GLY A 769 -61.53 31.75 16.54
N VAL A 770 -62.37 30.72 16.47
CA VAL A 770 -62.08 29.28 16.51
C VAL A 770 -61.81 28.75 15.08
N ASN A 771 -60.91 27.76 14.92
CA ASN A 771 -61.25 26.46 14.29
C ASN A 771 -60.04 25.51 14.15
N THR A 772 -60.26 24.30 14.68
CA THR A 772 -59.50 23.07 14.49
C THR A 772 -60.28 22.10 13.59
N ALA A 773 -59.54 21.13 13.01
CA ALA A 773 -59.95 19.97 12.18
C ALA A 773 -60.05 20.28 10.67
N GLN A 774 -59.52 19.47 9.75
CA GLN A 774 -59.70 18.02 9.60
C GLN A 774 -58.76 17.40 8.52
N ALA A 775 -58.41 16.10 8.68
CA ALA A 775 -58.20 15.01 7.69
C ALA A 775 -57.31 15.23 6.42
N VAL A 776 -56.22 14.47 6.15
CA VAL A 776 -56.06 13.04 5.70
C VAL A 776 -56.35 12.83 4.20
N ASP A 777 -55.51 11.99 3.55
CA ASP A 777 -55.43 11.52 2.14
C ASP A 777 -54.70 12.48 1.17
N ASP A 778 -53.75 12.10 0.30
CA ASP A 778 -53.58 10.89 -0.52
C ASP A 778 -52.08 10.56 -0.77
N PHE A 779 -51.79 9.26 -0.88
CA PHE A 779 -50.51 8.68 -1.28
C PHE A 779 -50.80 7.59 -2.32
N ASN A 780 -50.54 7.83 -3.62
CA ASN A 780 -50.00 6.85 -4.57
C ASN A 780 -49.85 7.38 -6.01
N ASP A 781 -48.96 6.69 -6.74
CA ASP A 781 -48.73 6.64 -8.19
C ASP A 781 -47.92 7.83 -8.77
N PHE A 782 -46.71 7.65 -9.33
CA PHE A 782 -46.39 6.83 -10.50
C PHE A 782 -44.88 6.46 -10.56
N LEU A 783 -44.57 5.17 -10.58
CA LEU A 783 -43.60 4.53 -11.50
C LEU A 783 -44.40 4.07 -12.74
N PRO A 784 -43.87 3.70 -13.93
CA PRO A 784 -42.55 3.10 -14.22
C PRO A 784 -41.94 3.68 -15.54
N SER A 785 -40.82 3.25 -16.13
CA SER A 785 -40.43 1.88 -16.51
C SER A 785 -39.02 1.89 -17.13
N ALA A 786 -38.33 0.76 -16.92
CA ALA A 786 -37.15 0.33 -17.64
C ALA A 786 -37.57 -0.56 -18.83
N ASP A 787 -36.74 -0.59 -19.88
CA ASP A 787 -36.50 -1.65 -20.89
C ASP A 787 -35.94 -0.95 -22.16
N GLY A 788 -34.94 -1.40 -22.91
CA GLY A 788 -34.06 -2.57 -22.95
C GLY A 788 -33.01 -2.32 -24.07
N VAL A 789 -31.78 -2.80 -23.90
CA VAL A 789 -31.14 -3.89 -24.69
C VAL A 789 -30.40 -3.46 -25.98
N PHE A 790 -29.27 -4.16 -26.19
CA PHE A 790 -28.05 -3.87 -26.95
C PHE A 790 -28.05 -4.14 -28.47
N GLY A 791 -27.11 -3.50 -29.17
CA GLY A 791 -26.47 -3.92 -30.44
C GLY A 791 -26.15 -2.71 -31.35
N GLY A 792 -25.01 -2.50 -32.00
CA GLY A 792 -23.72 -3.18 -32.17
C GLY A 792 -22.96 -2.45 -33.32
N GLY A 793 -21.62 -2.36 -33.24
CA GLY A 793 -20.71 -1.81 -34.28
C GLY A 793 -20.46 -0.28 -34.17
N GLU A 794 -19.25 0.27 -34.28
CA GLU A 794 -17.92 -0.24 -34.66
C GLU A 794 -16.84 0.38 -33.76
N PHE A 795 -15.88 -0.46 -33.36
CA PHE A 795 -14.76 -0.17 -32.48
C PHE A 795 -13.55 0.22 -33.35
N GLU A 796 -13.15 1.50 -33.34
CA GLU A 796 -11.81 1.92 -33.79
C GLU A 796 -11.16 2.76 -32.68
N GLY A 797 -10.06 2.25 -32.12
CA GLY A 797 -9.25 2.99 -31.16
C GLY A 797 -8.58 2.19 -30.03
N ALA A 798 -8.78 0.86 -29.94
CA ALA A 798 -8.19 0.07 -28.84
C ALA A 798 -7.74 -1.36 -29.21
N TRP A 799 -7.63 -1.72 -30.49
CA TRP A 799 -7.20 -3.06 -30.93
C TRP A 799 -5.68 -3.26 -31.17
N PRO A 800 -4.81 -2.24 -31.38
CA PRO A 800 -3.38 -2.52 -31.58
C PRO A 800 -2.63 -2.94 -30.31
N MET A 801 -3.07 -2.48 -29.12
CA MET A 801 -2.32 -2.67 -27.87
C MET A 801 -2.47 -4.08 -27.27
N VAL A 802 -3.58 -4.79 -27.57
CA VAL A 802 -3.86 -6.15 -27.05
C VAL A 802 -3.61 -7.23 -28.11
N ALA A 803 -3.76 -6.93 -29.40
CA ALA A 803 -3.51 -7.89 -30.47
C ALA A 803 -2.00 -8.20 -30.68
N GLU A 804 -1.09 -7.29 -30.32
CA GLU A 804 0.36 -7.57 -30.40
C GLU A 804 0.96 -8.20 -29.14
N LEU A 805 0.33 -8.03 -27.97
CA LEU A 805 0.75 -8.73 -26.74
C LEU A 805 0.29 -10.20 -26.69
N ALA A 806 -0.69 -10.60 -27.52
CA ALA A 806 -1.28 -11.93 -27.51
C ALA A 806 -0.67 -12.93 -28.53
N ASN A 807 0.23 -12.50 -29.42
CA ASN A 807 0.77 -13.37 -30.48
C ASN A 807 2.12 -14.06 -30.15
N TRP A 808 2.59 -14.03 -28.90
CA TRP A 808 3.96 -14.48 -28.58
C TRP A 808 4.00 -15.59 -27.51
N ILE A 809 3.30 -16.71 -27.76
CA ILE A 809 3.54 -17.99 -27.06
C ILE A 809 4.18 -19.07 -27.95
N ASP A 810 4.23 -18.93 -29.27
CA ASP A 810 4.92 -19.92 -30.11
C ASP A 810 5.77 -19.21 -31.17
N GLN A 811 7.10 -19.17 -30.96
CA GLN A 811 8.07 -19.26 -32.05
C GLN A 811 9.50 -19.55 -31.56
N ASP A 812 10.11 -20.54 -32.23
CA ASP A 812 11.33 -21.25 -31.87
C ASP A 812 12.63 -20.44 -31.89
N GLY A 813 13.61 -20.98 -31.17
CA GLY A 813 14.88 -20.36 -30.79
C GLY A 813 15.79 -19.96 -31.96
N GLY A 814 16.13 -18.67 -32.01
CA GLY A 814 17.18 -18.17 -32.89
C GLY A 814 17.20 -16.67 -33.20
N SER A 815 16.86 -15.77 -32.27
CA SER A 815 16.91 -14.31 -32.51
C SER A 815 17.45 -13.54 -31.28
N PRO A 816 18.17 -12.40 -31.47
CA PRO A 816 19.07 -11.84 -30.47
C PRO A 816 18.35 -11.09 -29.35
N VAL A 817 18.99 -11.14 -28.17
CA VAL A 817 18.69 -10.49 -26.89
C VAL A 817 17.88 -9.19 -27.03
N TRP A 818 16.70 -9.19 -26.41
CA TRP A 818 15.71 -8.12 -26.44
C TRP A 818 16.07 -6.96 -25.50
N MET A 819 16.07 -5.73 -26.05
CA MET A 819 16.05 -4.45 -25.35
C MET A 819 14.76 -3.74 -25.78
N PRO A 820 14.02 -3.02 -24.89
CA PRO A 820 12.84 -2.28 -25.31
C PRO A 820 13.22 -1.20 -26.34
N ASN A 821 12.50 -1.15 -27.47
CA ASN A 821 12.68 -0.07 -28.43
C ASN A 821 12.18 1.26 -27.81
N PHE A 822 13.11 2.13 -27.44
CA PHE A 822 12.84 3.47 -26.90
C PHE A 822 12.10 4.39 -27.89
N GLU A 823 11.99 4.03 -29.17
CA GLU A 823 11.09 4.71 -30.11
C GLU A 823 9.62 4.59 -29.67
N LEU A 824 9.23 3.53 -28.94
CA LEU A 824 7.86 3.38 -28.42
C LEU A 824 7.55 4.35 -27.27
N LEU A 825 8.58 4.81 -26.53
CA LEU A 825 8.43 5.87 -25.53
C LEU A 825 8.36 7.26 -26.18
N GLN A 826 8.89 7.40 -27.40
CA GLN A 826 8.79 8.61 -28.22
C GLN A 826 7.48 8.65 -29.03
N SER A 827 6.93 7.50 -29.44
CA SER A 827 5.63 7.41 -30.12
C SER A 827 4.43 7.62 -29.19
N LEU A 828 4.63 7.48 -27.87
CA LEU A 828 3.66 7.92 -26.85
C LEU A 828 3.67 9.44 -26.62
N SER A 829 4.60 10.17 -27.25
CA SER A 829 4.55 11.62 -27.46
C SER A 829 4.32 11.93 -28.94
N GLY A 830 3.13 11.51 -29.41
CA GLY A 830 2.56 11.62 -30.75
C GLY A 830 3.30 12.38 -31.86
N THR A 831 3.55 11.66 -32.96
CA THR A 831 3.44 12.21 -34.31
C THR A 831 2.42 11.38 -35.09
N TRP A 832 1.37 12.03 -35.59
CA TRP A 832 0.51 11.50 -36.64
C TRP A 832 1.14 11.90 -37.97
N HIS A 833 1.43 10.93 -38.83
CA HIS A 833 1.57 11.18 -40.26
C HIS A 833 0.56 10.33 -41.03
N ASP A 834 -0.27 11.08 -41.75
CA ASP A 834 -1.28 10.78 -42.77
C ASP A 834 -2.53 9.98 -42.40
#